data_AF-A0A518I9A6-F1
#
_entry.id   AF-A0A518I9A6-F1
#
_cell.length_a   1.000
_cell.length_b   1.000
_cell.length_c   1.000
_cell.angle_alpha   90.00
_cell.angle_beta   90.00
_cell.angle_gamma   90.00
#
_symmetry.space_group_name_H-M   'P 1'
#
loop_
_entity.id
_entity.type
_entity.pdbx_description
1 polymer ?
#
loop_
_entity_poly.entity_id
_entity_poly.type
_entity_poly.pdbx_seq_one_letter_code
_entity_poly.pdbx_strand_id
1 'polypeptide(L)'
;MKKNVPLFLFVVLCSQLSVIAEETPREQNLLQNPDFRLRKTAVAESGRSILCWNTDRFGDVSAGAENEKLKIKPSTKVVAIEPGKRFWQFATLPELRLQAGDVVSLSVNGYQETSGALKARLCLMLVESADGEWSPANFDLSDKRTFAKHGRGELIRAPQLVTSSEKAGQEFVLQLSGLKVDPRFEHQRASDASFRNVVGVLVEFVNDSDKRVWIHSPTLVKGEQAVTETASSRALPDLYRRIPRTMEKLTSGKPVTILTLGSSIDRGSANPRLYFYDEDPASPHFKEPLTDARPRKPDSLKQLLAERMQRPDLQDYVGWSQHYFMYTGRMRRELLRKFNYPVEKILLNVMACDGSSIGESHSGFLEYASLEQSPDPGNNGHPAGKTWQELYPALFENGKKPGPDLVIFGHGHNEHIDRPDEIAAYEGAVRWFQRHYPGVEFVSCMWIRDKGQPNSMTEPMQQLCAHYGIPFVDLGQLLTDLKTTCNQYALAPDGGHPGAASHYLWFKQLEQVFEMPENPQPGIPQRQLPARMNDYAANWEGEMIRFDANSPRIVDGRMMILEEAAFNLWADNKREMMQLMIDGQPAQNAGHGRSSFTRPNPRNSTFVHGRLSRGDRHIIEIPNTSARLSTVDCKVGLNRRFYGVEAKGWRGTSPVKTFKSTWGAPYGEQAFYLKPGEAIEIEVEATDLSIAWLDRTEGGTLVTEVDGKTVWSQPTSEPFTDSQGRKHFIENRRGVTGLPFGKHRIKLQAQEKPVWVLGLFCYDGR
;
A
#
# COMPACT_ATOMS: atom_id res chain seq x y z
N MET A 1 24.99 43.34 -73.97
CA MET A 1 26.14 43.21 -73.05
C MET A 1 26.29 41.74 -72.70
N LYS A 2 27.52 41.23 -72.83
CA LYS A 2 27.91 39.80 -72.75
C LYS A 2 27.86 39.26 -71.31
N LYS A 3 27.48 37.98 -71.17
CA LYS A 3 28.16 36.87 -70.44
C LYS A 3 27.12 35.76 -70.21
N ASN A 4 27.15 34.60 -70.88
CA ASN A 4 28.07 33.44 -70.81
C ASN A 4 27.28 32.18 -70.35
N VAL A 5 26.80 31.41 -71.35
CA VAL A 5 26.83 29.92 -71.57
C VAL A 5 27.70 29.11 -70.57
N PRO A 6 27.47 27.81 -70.19
CA PRO A 6 27.03 26.63 -71.00
C PRO A 6 25.96 25.70 -70.39
N LEU A 7 25.08 25.07 -71.19
CA LEU A 7 25.23 23.81 -71.97
C LEU A 7 25.30 22.54 -71.10
N PHE A 8 24.14 21.90 -70.96
CA PHE A 8 23.92 20.60 -70.33
C PHE A 8 24.62 19.48 -71.14
N LEU A 9 25.49 18.71 -70.48
CA LEU A 9 26.02 17.45 -70.98
C LEU A 9 25.27 16.29 -70.29
N PHE A 10 24.60 15.46 -71.09
CA PHE A 10 24.00 14.20 -70.66
C PHE A 10 25.12 13.18 -70.43
N VAL A 11 25.27 12.70 -69.19
CA VAL A 11 26.06 11.51 -68.85
C VAL A 11 25.14 10.56 -68.11
N VAL A 12 24.76 9.48 -68.78
CA VAL A 12 24.14 8.31 -68.16
C VAL A 12 25.27 7.54 -67.46
N LEU A 13 25.31 7.58 -66.13
CA LEU A 13 26.16 6.72 -65.33
C LEU A 13 25.27 5.84 -64.43
N CYS A 14 25.34 4.53 -64.67
CA CYS A 14 24.71 3.50 -63.87
C CYS A 14 25.17 3.56 -62.41
N SER A 15 24.28 3.98 -61.50
CA SER A 15 24.47 3.83 -60.06
C SER A 15 24.02 2.43 -59.63
N GLN A 16 24.97 1.66 -59.11
CA GLN A 16 24.76 0.38 -58.46
C GLN A 16 23.75 0.53 -57.32
N LEU A 17 22.62 -0.18 -57.41
CA LEU A 17 21.70 -0.37 -56.30
C LEU A 17 22.36 -1.35 -55.32
N SER A 18 23.03 -0.83 -54.30
CA SER A 18 23.25 -1.60 -53.08
C SER A 18 21.89 -1.87 -52.45
N VAL A 19 21.42 -3.11 -52.60
CA VAL A 19 20.32 -3.65 -51.81
C VAL A 19 20.78 -3.62 -50.35
N ILE A 20 20.41 -2.56 -49.63
CA ILE A 20 20.41 -2.61 -48.16
C ILE A 20 19.29 -3.59 -47.84
N ALA A 21 19.67 -4.82 -47.51
CA ALA A 21 18.75 -5.71 -46.82
C ALA A 21 18.29 -4.97 -45.57
N GLU A 22 17.00 -4.61 -45.49
CA GLU A 22 16.39 -4.29 -44.21
C GLU A 22 16.67 -5.47 -43.30
N GLU A 23 17.60 -5.32 -42.35
CA GLU A 23 17.75 -6.28 -41.27
C GLU A 23 16.40 -6.33 -40.57
N THR A 24 15.70 -7.44 -40.76
CA THR A 24 14.48 -7.74 -40.01
C THR A 24 14.80 -7.52 -38.53
N PRO A 25 14.07 -6.64 -37.82
CA PRO A 25 14.39 -6.34 -36.43
C PRO A 25 14.42 -7.65 -35.65
N ARG A 26 15.58 -8.01 -35.10
CA ARG A 26 15.70 -9.23 -34.28
C ARG A 26 14.69 -9.14 -33.14
N GLU A 27 13.96 -10.24 -32.92
CA GLU A 27 12.93 -10.32 -31.89
C GLU A 27 13.52 -10.02 -30.49
N GLN A 28 12.73 -9.37 -29.63
CA GLN A 28 13.07 -9.14 -28.24
C GLN A 28 12.78 -10.42 -27.43
N ASN A 29 13.72 -10.83 -26.58
CA ASN A 29 13.48 -11.87 -25.59
C ASN A 29 12.56 -11.33 -24.48
N LEU A 30 11.39 -11.94 -24.35
CA LEU A 30 10.35 -11.58 -23.40
C LEU A 30 10.73 -11.91 -21.94
N LEU A 31 11.73 -12.77 -21.73
CA LEU A 31 12.28 -13.05 -20.40
C LEU A 31 13.10 -11.87 -19.87
N GLN A 32 13.03 -11.64 -18.57
CA GLN A 32 13.99 -10.83 -17.83
C GLN A 32 15.19 -11.67 -17.42
N ASN A 33 16.37 -11.07 -17.47
CA ASN A 33 17.62 -11.69 -17.01
C ASN A 33 17.89 -13.10 -17.60
N PRO A 34 17.87 -13.30 -18.93
CA PRO A 34 18.27 -14.57 -19.54
C PRO A 34 19.78 -14.85 -19.35
N ASP A 35 20.57 -13.82 -19.04
CA ASP A 35 22.00 -13.93 -18.71
C ASP A 35 22.26 -14.42 -17.27
N PHE A 36 21.22 -14.74 -16.51
CA PHE A 36 21.33 -15.25 -15.14
C PHE A 36 22.25 -14.43 -14.21
N ARG A 37 22.15 -13.09 -14.31
CA ARG A 37 22.81 -12.17 -13.39
C ARG A 37 22.33 -12.43 -11.96
N LEU A 38 23.25 -12.27 -11.00
CA LEU A 38 22.99 -12.52 -9.59
C LEU A 38 22.29 -11.33 -8.94
N ARG A 39 21.44 -11.64 -7.96
CA ARG A 39 20.90 -10.65 -7.03
C ARG A 39 21.97 -10.28 -6.00
N LYS A 40 22.03 -9.01 -5.63
CA LYS A 40 22.85 -8.61 -4.48
C LYS A 40 22.22 -9.16 -3.18
N THR A 41 23.00 -9.87 -2.37
CA THR A 41 22.59 -10.37 -1.04
C THR A 41 23.78 -10.33 -0.07
N ALA A 42 23.53 -10.64 1.20
CA ALA A 42 24.57 -10.72 2.23
C ALA A 42 25.45 -11.98 2.10
N VAL A 43 25.03 -12.94 1.28
CA VAL A 43 25.73 -14.22 1.09
C VAL A 43 26.85 -14.04 0.04
N ALA A 44 27.90 -14.84 0.18
CA ALA A 44 28.97 -14.95 -0.82
C ALA A 44 28.40 -15.27 -2.21
N GLU A 45 29.10 -14.85 -3.25
CA GLU A 45 28.62 -14.90 -4.64
C GLU A 45 28.09 -16.28 -5.06
N SER A 46 28.84 -17.34 -4.73
CA SER A 46 28.50 -18.73 -5.05
C SER A 46 27.15 -19.22 -4.48
N GLY A 47 26.61 -18.53 -3.47
CA GLY A 47 25.33 -18.84 -2.85
C GLY A 47 24.19 -17.90 -3.27
N ARG A 48 24.41 -16.89 -4.12
CA ARG A 48 23.39 -15.86 -4.38
C ARG A 48 22.24 -16.38 -5.23
N SER A 49 21.05 -15.83 -4.97
CA SER A 49 19.87 -16.08 -5.80
C SER A 49 19.99 -15.39 -7.16
N ILE A 50 19.34 -15.98 -8.17
CA ILE A 50 19.30 -15.43 -9.52
C ILE A 50 18.28 -14.28 -9.55
N LEU A 51 18.65 -13.15 -10.14
CA LEU A 51 17.76 -12.00 -10.28
C LEU A 51 16.58 -12.32 -11.21
N CYS A 52 15.36 -11.86 -10.90
CA CYS A 52 14.12 -12.07 -11.65
C CYS A 52 13.64 -13.52 -11.84
N TRP A 53 14.33 -14.52 -11.29
CA TRP A 53 13.93 -15.92 -11.32
C TRP A 53 13.55 -16.41 -9.92
N ASN A 54 12.46 -17.16 -9.82
CA ASN A 54 11.97 -17.73 -8.56
C ASN A 54 12.42 -19.19 -8.42
N THR A 55 12.60 -19.64 -7.19
CA THR A 55 12.92 -21.02 -6.81
C THR A 55 11.98 -21.50 -5.70
N ASP A 56 11.92 -22.80 -5.41
CA ASP A 56 11.12 -23.29 -4.28
C ASP A 56 11.80 -22.96 -2.94
N ARG A 57 13.12 -23.08 -2.87
CA ARG A 57 13.98 -22.74 -1.72
C ARG A 57 15.26 -22.03 -2.17
N PHE A 58 15.89 -21.36 -1.21
CA PHE A 58 17.24 -20.81 -1.43
C PHE A 58 18.23 -21.96 -1.66
N GLY A 59 19.16 -21.79 -2.59
CA GLY A 59 20.17 -22.80 -2.93
C GLY A 59 19.70 -23.94 -3.84
N ASP A 60 18.43 -23.98 -4.26
CA ASP A 60 17.93 -24.97 -5.22
C ASP A 60 18.57 -24.85 -6.62
N VAL A 61 19.17 -23.70 -6.91
CA VAL A 61 19.93 -23.42 -8.13
C VAL A 61 21.18 -22.62 -7.79
N SER A 62 22.22 -22.75 -8.61
CA SER A 62 23.46 -21.96 -8.51
C SER A 62 23.85 -21.40 -9.88
N ALA A 63 23.98 -20.07 -9.96
CA ALA A 63 24.45 -19.40 -11.18
C ALA A 63 25.98 -19.30 -11.19
N GLY A 64 26.58 -19.41 -12.37
CA GLY A 64 28.03 -19.43 -12.53
C GLY A 64 28.69 -20.77 -12.14
N ALA A 65 27.92 -21.84 -11.91
CA ALA A 65 28.47 -23.17 -11.72
C ALA A 65 29.16 -23.61 -13.03
N GLU A 66 30.49 -23.51 -13.06
CA GLU A 66 31.28 -24.05 -14.15
C GLU A 66 30.93 -25.53 -14.32
N ASN A 67 30.57 -25.90 -15.54
CA ASN A 67 30.64 -27.26 -15.97
C ASN A 67 31.76 -27.29 -16.99
N GLU A 68 32.93 -27.78 -16.60
CA GLU A 68 34.10 -27.89 -17.49
C GLU A 68 33.78 -28.69 -18.78
N LYS A 69 32.69 -29.46 -18.78
CA LYS A 69 32.18 -30.21 -19.94
C LYS A 69 31.33 -29.35 -20.90
N LEU A 70 30.81 -28.20 -20.47
CA LEU A 70 30.12 -27.22 -21.33
C LEU A 70 31.15 -26.37 -22.08
N LYS A 71 31.25 -26.58 -23.40
CA LYS A 71 32.11 -25.76 -24.28
C LYS A 71 31.39 -24.49 -24.73
N ILE A 72 31.06 -23.62 -23.79
CA ILE A 72 30.32 -22.37 -24.05
C ILE A 72 31.26 -21.15 -24.13
N LYS A 73 30.76 -20.06 -24.71
CA LYS A 73 31.50 -18.78 -24.73
C LYS A 73 31.80 -18.33 -23.29
N PRO A 74 33.01 -17.84 -22.97
CA PRO A 74 33.39 -17.43 -21.61
C PRO A 74 32.47 -16.39 -20.95
N SER A 75 31.78 -15.56 -21.75
CA SER A 75 30.84 -14.55 -21.25
C SER A 75 29.45 -15.09 -20.88
N THR A 76 29.13 -16.33 -21.26
CA THR A 76 27.81 -16.94 -21.03
C THR A 76 27.75 -17.50 -19.61
N LYS A 77 26.82 -16.98 -18.80
CA LYS A 77 26.55 -17.55 -17.48
C LYS A 77 25.64 -18.78 -17.60
N VAL A 78 25.93 -19.78 -16.77
CA VAL A 78 25.19 -21.04 -16.69
C VAL A 78 24.49 -21.12 -15.34
N VAL A 79 23.33 -21.76 -15.32
CA VAL A 79 22.62 -22.13 -14.09
C VAL A 79 22.64 -23.63 -13.93
N ALA A 80 23.13 -24.08 -12.78
CA ALA A 80 22.95 -25.44 -12.30
C ALA A 80 21.62 -25.56 -11.54
N ILE A 81 20.83 -26.58 -11.87
CA ILE A 81 19.61 -26.95 -11.16
C ILE A 81 19.90 -28.22 -10.36
N GLU A 82 19.70 -28.16 -9.05
CA GLU A 82 19.94 -29.31 -8.17
C GLU A 82 18.91 -30.44 -8.41
N PRO A 83 19.25 -31.70 -8.05
CA PRO A 83 18.34 -32.84 -8.15
C PRO A 83 16.95 -32.59 -7.54
N GLY A 84 15.90 -32.91 -8.30
CA GLY A 84 14.50 -32.72 -7.88
C GLY A 84 14.06 -31.26 -7.75
N LYS A 85 14.85 -30.29 -8.24
CA LYS A 85 14.57 -28.86 -8.11
C LYS A 85 14.10 -28.25 -9.41
N ARG A 86 13.60 -27.02 -9.28
CA ARG A 86 13.18 -26.19 -10.41
C ARG A 86 13.41 -24.71 -10.11
N PHE A 87 13.35 -23.94 -11.18
CA PHE A 87 13.25 -22.50 -11.11
C PHE A 87 12.43 -21.97 -12.29
N TRP A 88 11.84 -20.80 -12.13
CA TRP A 88 10.86 -20.29 -13.09
C TRP A 88 10.80 -18.77 -13.16
N GLN A 89 10.20 -18.28 -14.24
CA GLN A 89 9.78 -16.89 -14.38
C GLN A 89 8.31 -16.86 -14.81
N PHE A 90 7.51 -16.10 -14.06
CA PHE A 90 6.13 -15.77 -14.41
C PHE A 90 6.05 -14.30 -14.77
N ALA A 91 5.37 -14.00 -15.87
CA ALA A 91 5.03 -12.65 -16.27
C ALA A 91 3.60 -12.60 -16.79
N THR A 92 2.91 -11.51 -16.50
CA THR A 92 1.53 -11.31 -16.96
C THR A 92 1.48 -11.01 -18.46
N LEU A 93 0.34 -11.24 -19.11
CA LEU A 93 0.21 -10.93 -20.55
C LEU A 93 0.49 -9.45 -20.86
N PRO A 94 0.01 -8.46 -20.07
CA PRO A 94 0.32 -7.05 -20.31
C PRO A 94 1.81 -6.73 -20.18
N GLU A 95 2.51 -7.32 -19.20
CA GLU A 95 3.97 -7.18 -19.06
C GLU A 95 4.75 -7.69 -20.28
N LEU A 96 4.21 -8.70 -20.96
CA LEU A 96 4.79 -9.31 -22.16
C LEU A 96 4.26 -8.69 -23.46
N ARG A 97 3.33 -7.72 -23.37
CA ARG A 97 2.60 -7.14 -24.50
C ARG A 97 1.93 -8.20 -25.38
N LEU A 98 1.38 -9.23 -24.75
CA LEU A 98 0.66 -10.32 -25.39
C LEU A 98 -0.85 -10.08 -25.31
N GLN A 99 -1.56 -10.45 -26.37
CA GLN A 99 -3.00 -10.40 -26.50
C GLN A 99 -3.58 -11.80 -26.75
N ALA A 100 -4.91 -11.91 -26.66
CA ALA A 100 -5.63 -13.12 -27.05
C ALA A 100 -5.25 -13.55 -28.49
N GLY A 101 -4.89 -14.82 -28.66
CA GLY A 101 -4.51 -15.38 -29.95
C GLY A 101 -3.04 -15.22 -30.34
N ASP A 102 -2.26 -14.40 -29.63
CA ASP A 102 -0.81 -14.34 -29.82
C ASP A 102 -0.15 -15.70 -29.55
N VAL A 103 1.02 -15.92 -30.14
CA VAL A 103 1.77 -17.17 -30.03
C VAL A 103 3.13 -16.88 -29.42
N VAL A 104 3.58 -17.75 -28.52
CA VAL A 104 4.92 -17.67 -27.92
C VAL A 104 5.68 -18.98 -28.07
N SER A 105 7.00 -18.84 -28.19
CA SER A 105 7.92 -19.96 -28.36
C SER A 105 9.15 -19.79 -27.48
N LEU A 106 9.63 -20.89 -26.88
CA LEU A 106 10.76 -20.93 -25.96
C LEU A 106 11.89 -21.77 -26.57
N SER A 107 13.12 -21.28 -26.45
CA SER A 107 14.32 -22.10 -26.57
C SER A 107 15.19 -22.02 -25.32
N VAL A 108 15.98 -23.06 -25.05
CA VAL A 108 17.01 -23.04 -24.01
C VAL A 108 18.12 -24.03 -24.38
N ASN A 109 19.36 -23.67 -24.08
CA ASN A 109 20.50 -24.59 -24.18
C ASN A 109 20.68 -25.31 -22.85
N GLY A 110 21.00 -26.60 -22.90
CA GLY A 110 21.13 -27.43 -21.73
C GLY A 110 22.23 -28.48 -21.83
N TYR A 111 22.65 -28.97 -20.68
CA TYR A 111 23.51 -30.13 -20.52
C TYR A 111 23.02 -30.98 -19.34
N GLN A 112 23.08 -32.29 -19.52
CA GLN A 112 22.69 -33.26 -18.50
C GLN A 112 23.56 -34.52 -18.62
N GLU A 113 23.74 -35.24 -17.51
CA GLU A 113 24.43 -36.54 -17.48
C GLU A 113 23.46 -37.71 -17.61
N THR A 114 22.20 -37.50 -17.24
CA THR A 114 21.13 -38.50 -17.31
C THR A 114 20.14 -38.11 -18.41
N SER A 115 19.83 -39.04 -19.31
CA SER A 115 18.84 -38.83 -20.37
C SER A 115 17.50 -38.35 -19.81
N GLY A 116 16.88 -37.37 -20.45
CA GLY A 116 15.59 -36.82 -20.05
C GLY A 116 15.56 -36.03 -18.72
N ALA A 117 16.71 -35.77 -18.08
CA ALA A 117 16.77 -35.15 -16.76
C ALA A 117 16.25 -33.70 -16.73
N LEU A 118 16.66 -32.88 -17.71
CA LEU A 118 16.19 -31.51 -17.86
C LEU A 118 14.86 -31.47 -18.61
N LYS A 119 13.84 -30.89 -17.97
CA LYS A 119 12.55 -30.59 -18.59
C LYS A 119 12.35 -29.08 -18.69
N ALA A 120 12.16 -28.59 -19.92
CA ALA A 120 11.68 -27.24 -20.17
C ALA A 120 10.16 -27.26 -20.32
N ARG A 121 9.49 -26.33 -19.66
CA ARG A 121 8.03 -26.19 -19.69
C ARG A 121 7.64 -24.75 -20.01
N LEU A 122 6.70 -24.61 -20.94
CA LEU A 122 6.11 -23.35 -21.34
C LEU A 122 4.59 -23.48 -21.14
N CYS A 123 4.05 -22.70 -20.20
CA CYS A 123 2.67 -22.85 -19.74
C CYS A 123 1.94 -21.50 -19.80
N LEU A 124 0.66 -21.53 -20.14
CA LEU A 124 -0.23 -20.42 -19.80
C LEU A 124 -0.68 -20.57 -18.34
N MET A 125 -0.78 -19.43 -17.65
CA MET A 125 -1.36 -19.34 -16.32
C MET A 125 -2.74 -18.72 -16.43
N LEU A 126 -3.72 -19.35 -15.79
CA LEU A 126 -5.10 -18.90 -15.79
C LEU A 126 -5.72 -18.85 -14.42
N VAL A 127 -6.77 -18.07 -14.29
CA VAL A 127 -7.68 -18.18 -13.15
C VAL A 127 -8.61 -19.37 -13.39
N GLU A 128 -8.73 -20.26 -12.40
CA GLU A 128 -9.65 -21.41 -12.47
C GLU A 128 -11.05 -20.97 -12.92
N SER A 129 -11.68 -21.77 -13.78
CA SER A 129 -13.09 -21.61 -14.16
C SER A 129 -13.68 -22.99 -14.40
N ALA A 130 -14.77 -23.29 -13.70
CA ALA A 130 -15.47 -24.56 -13.78
C ALA A 130 -16.97 -24.37 -13.58
N ASP A 131 -17.78 -25.33 -14.00
CA ASP A 131 -19.23 -25.21 -13.96
C ASP A 131 -19.78 -25.32 -12.52
N GLY A 132 -20.75 -24.44 -12.22
CA GLY A 132 -21.50 -24.43 -10.98
C GLY A 132 -20.82 -23.68 -9.84
N GLU A 133 -21.23 -24.02 -8.62
CA GLU A 133 -20.85 -23.32 -7.39
C GLU A 133 -20.18 -24.27 -6.39
N TRP A 134 -19.56 -23.70 -5.36
CA TRP A 134 -19.00 -24.44 -4.24
C TRP A 134 -19.18 -23.66 -2.92
N SER A 135 -19.17 -24.38 -1.80
CA SER A 135 -19.17 -23.77 -0.47
C SER A 135 -18.11 -24.44 0.41
N PRO A 136 -17.37 -23.70 1.24
CA PRO A 136 -16.50 -24.28 2.26
C PRO A 136 -17.28 -25.19 3.24
N ALA A 137 -18.60 -24.96 3.41
CA ALA A 137 -19.46 -25.81 4.22
C ALA A 137 -19.53 -27.27 3.75
N ASN A 138 -19.29 -27.53 2.47
CA ASN A 138 -19.29 -28.88 1.90
C ASN A 138 -18.08 -29.71 2.39
N PHE A 139 -17.11 -29.06 3.04
CA PHE A 139 -15.88 -29.64 3.60
C PHE A 139 -15.79 -29.42 5.11
N ASP A 140 -16.94 -29.29 5.79
CA ASP A 140 -17.05 -29.07 7.23
C ASP A 140 -16.38 -27.79 7.77
N LEU A 141 -16.10 -26.81 6.91
CA LEU A 141 -15.52 -25.54 7.32
C LEU A 141 -16.59 -24.55 7.83
N SER A 142 -16.13 -23.52 8.55
CA SER A 142 -16.99 -22.56 9.24
C SER A 142 -17.71 -21.58 8.32
N ASP A 143 -17.15 -21.29 7.15
CA ASP A 143 -17.76 -20.37 6.18
C ASP A 143 -18.90 -21.05 5.41
N LYS A 144 -20.11 -20.50 5.50
CA LYS A 144 -21.34 -21.06 4.90
C LYS A 144 -21.77 -20.36 3.61
N ARG A 145 -20.97 -19.41 3.12
CA ARG A 145 -21.24 -18.71 1.86
C ARG A 145 -20.98 -19.64 0.68
N THR A 146 -21.64 -19.34 -0.43
CA THR A 146 -21.51 -20.06 -1.71
C THR A 146 -20.85 -19.15 -2.72
N PHE A 147 -19.97 -19.72 -3.55
CA PHE A 147 -19.17 -19.00 -4.54
C PHE A 147 -19.23 -19.74 -5.88
N ALA A 148 -19.18 -19.00 -7.00
CA ALA A 148 -18.91 -19.60 -8.31
C ALA A 148 -17.59 -20.38 -8.27
N LYS A 149 -17.43 -21.43 -9.06
CA LYS A 149 -16.19 -22.24 -9.04
C LYS A 149 -14.96 -21.54 -9.63
N HIS A 150 -15.12 -20.43 -10.36
CA HIS A 150 -13.96 -19.54 -10.59
C HIS A 150 -13.45 -18.87 -9.30
N GLY A 151 -14.29 -18.84 -8.26
CA GLY A 151 -13.98 -18.27 -6.96
C GLY A 151 -13.01 -19.11 -6.14
N ARG A 152 -12.81 -20.42 -6.40
CA ARG A 152 -11.78 -21.21 -5.67
C ARG A 152 -10.41 -20.54 -5.70
N GLY A 153 -10.18 -19.75 -6.75
CA GLY A 153 -9.42 -18.54 -6.63
C GLY A 153 -7.93 -18.77 -6.74
N GLU A 154 -7.45 -19.92 -7.17
CA GLU A 154 -6.02 -20.10 -7.44
C GLU A 154 -5.68 -19.91 -8.91
N LEU A 155 -4.42 -19.56 -9.17
CA LEU A 155 -3.87 -19.66 -10.52
C LEU A 155 -3.61 -21.12 -10.82
N ILE A 156 -4.17 -21.60 -11.93
CA ILE A 156 -3.92 -22.95 -12.44
C ILE A 156 -3.09 -22.89 -13.71
N ARG A 157 -2.36 -23.98 -13.96
CA ARG A 157 -1.57 -24.15 -15.17
C ARG A 157 -2.48 -24.70 -16.28
N ALA A 158 -2.50 -24.06 -17.44
CA ALA A 158 -3.16 -24.61 -18.63
C ALA A 158 -2.38 -25.82 -19.17
N PRO A 159 -2.92 -26.52 -20.19
CA PRO A 159 -2.10 -27.39 -21.04
C PRO A 159 -0.82 -26.67 -21.45
N GLN A 160 0.30 -27.35 -21.25
CA GLN A 160 1.66 -26.81 -21.38
C GLN A 160 2.40 -27.53 -22.51
N LEU A 161 3.35 -26.85 -23.12
CA LEU A 161 4.36 -27.53 -23.93
C LEU A 161 5.48 -27.99 -22.99
N VAL A 162 5.90 -29.25 -23.15
CA VAL A 162 7.01 -29.84 -22.38
C VAL A 162 7.95 -30.54 -23.34
N THR A 163 9.24 -30.37 -23.12
CA THR A 163 10.26 -31.10 -23.87
C THR A 163 11.42 -31.45 -22.94
N SER A 164 12.11 -32.53 -23.29
CA SER A 164 13.38 -32.96 -22.72
C SER A 164 14.29 -33.41 -23.86
N SER A 165 15.58 -33.58 -23.57
CA SER A 165 16.51 -34.18 -24.52
C SER A 165 16.84 -35.60 -24.10
N GLU A 166 16.99 -36.51 -25.05
CA GLU A 166 17.57 -37.83 -24.80
C GLU A 166 19.11 -37.81 -24.90
N LYS A 167 19.70 -36.64 -25.17
CA LYS A 167 21.16 -36.49 -25.24
C LYS A 167 21.71 -36.36 -23.83
N ALA A 168 22.68 -37.21 -23.50
CA ALA A 168 23.44 -37.15 -22.25
C ALA A 168 24.93 -36.94 -22.56
N GLY A 169 25.64 -36.24 -21.68
CA GLY A 169 27.09 -36.02 -21.81
C GLY A 169 27.51 -35.01 -22.87
N GLN A 170 26.56 -34.27 -23.45
CA GLN A 170 26.81 -33.22 -24.45
C GLN A 170 25.78 -32.10 -24.34
N GLU A 171 26.10 -30.93 -24.89
CA GLU A 171 25.19 -29.78 -25.00
C GLU A 171 24.06 -30.06 -26.02
N PHE A 172 22.88 -29.53 -25.75
CA PHE A 172 21.72 -29.62 -26.63
C PHE A 172 20.84 -28.38 -26.52
N VAL A 173 19.96 -28.19 -27.51
CA VAL A 173 18.92 -27.16 -27.49
C VAL A 173 17.57 -27.81 -27.31
N LEU A 174 16.78 -27.30 -26.37
CA LEU A 174 15.36 -27.59 -26.23
C LEU A 174 14.56 -26.48 -26.90
N GLN A 175 13.56 -26.85 -27.70
CA GLN A 175 12.67 -25.92 -28.37
C GLN A 175 11.21 -26.30 -28.11
N LEU A 176 10.42 -25.33 -27.67
CA LEU A 176 8.97 -25.42 -27.51
C LEU A 176 8.39 -24.33 -28.41
N SER A 177 7.72 -24.74 -29.47
CA SER A 177 7.21 -23.82 -30.48
C SER A 177 5.69 -23.77 -30.47
N GLY A 178 5.11 -22.59 -30.63
CA GLY A 178 3.71 -22.45 -30.96
C GLY A 178 2.71 -22.46 -29.80
N LEU A 179 3.08 -22.06 -28.57
CA LEU A 179 2.08 -21.94 -27.49
C LEU A 179 1.19 -20.72 -27.74
N LYS A 180 -0.06 -20.96 -28.13
CA LYS A 180 -1.05 -19.91 -28.41
C LYS A 180 -1.79 -19.46 -27.14
N VAL A 181 -1.87 -18.15 -26.91
CA VAL A 181 -2.69 -17.53 -25.87
C VAL A 181 -4.17 -17.80 -26.17
N ASP A 182 -4.82 -18.55 -25.29
CA ASP A 182 -6.20 -18.96 -25.49
C ASP A 182 -7.16 -17.75 -25.46
N PRO A 183 -7.95 -17.51 -26.52
CA PRO A 183 -8.84 -16.35 -26.59
C PRO A 183 -10.17 -16.56 -25.86
N ARG A 184 -10.45 -17.75 -25.31
CA ARG A 184 -11.76 -18.08 -24.73
C ARG A 184 -11.93 -17.47 -23.34
N PHE A 185 -12.65 -16.36 -23.28
CA PHE A 185 -13.21 -15.81 -22.05
C PHE A 185 -14.47 -15.02 -22.39
N GLU A 186 -15.32 -14.81 -21.39
CA GLU A 186 -16.49 -13.94 -21.51
C GLU A 186 -16.65 -13.10 -20.25
N HIS A 187 -17.14 -11.88 -20.43
CA HIS A 187 -17.42 -10.98 -19.33
C HIS A 187 -18.75 -11.31 -18.67
N GLN A 188 -18.75 -12.26 -17.75
CA GLN A 188 -19.96 -12.71 -17.08
C GLN A 188 -19.74 -13.08 -15.61
N ARG A 189 -20.82 -13.05 -14.83
CA ARG A 189 -20.75 -13.40 -13.41
C ARG A 189 -20.66 -14.92 -13.17
N ALA A 190 -21.28 -15.73 -14.02
CA ALA A 190 -21.23 -17.18 -13.88
C ALA A 190 -19.86 -17.73 -14.30
N SER A 191 -19.38 -18.76 -13.61
CA SER A 191 -18.24 -19.54 -14.08
C SER A 191 -18.67 -20.53 -15.17
N ASP A 192 -17.75 -20.82 -16.09
CA ASP A 192 -17.97 -21.72 -17.22
C ASP A 192 -16.64 -22.45 -17.51
N ALA A 193 -16.68 -23.78 -17.56
CA ALA A 193 -15.50 -24.63 -17.77
C ALA A 193 -14.88 -24.51 -19.18
N SER A 194 -15.59 -23.92 -20.14
CA SER A 194 -15.10 -23.65 -21.50
C SER A 194 -14.17 -22.43 -21.57
N PHE A 195 -14.28 -21.50 -20.62
CA PHE A 195 -13.41 -20.34 -20.53
C PHE A 195 -12.06 -20.67 -19.90
N ARG A 196 -11.07 -19.88 -20.28
CA ARG A 196 -9.66 -20.09 -19.95
C ARG A 196 -9.02 -18.93 -19.23
N ASN A 197 -9.64 -17.74 -19.14
CA ASN A 197 -9.24 -16.62 -18.28
C ASN A 197 -7.72 -16.46 -18.10
N VAL A 198 -7.00 -16.28 -19.20
CA VAL A 198 -5.53 -16.31 -19.23
C VAL A 198 -4.98 -15.00 -18.70
N VAL A 199 -4.04 -15.08 -17.76
CA VAL A 199 -3.44 -13.89 -17.11
C VAL A 199 -1.94 -13.75 -17.34
N GLY A 200 -1.26 -14.81 -17.77
CA GLY A 200 0.18 -14.73 -18.02
C GLY A 200 0.80 -16.01 -18.57
N VAL A 201 2.12 -15.97 -18.70
CA VAL A 201 2.97 -17.07 -19.16
C VAL A 201 3.93 -17.46 -18.04
N LEU A 202 4.12 -18.76 -17.85
CA LEU A 202 5.10 -19.36 -16.97
C LEU A 202 6.14 -20.11 -17.80
N VAL A 203 7.41 -19.76 -17.62
CA VAL A 203 8.56 -20.51 -18.10
C VAL A 203 9.21 -21.22 -16.92
N GLU A 204 9.28 -22.55 -16.96
CA GLU A 204 9.79 -23.38 -15.87
C GLU A 204 10.85 -24.36 -16.41
N PHE A 205 11.96 -24.50 -15.67
CA PHE A 205 12.98 -25.50 -15.91
C PHE A 205 13.09 -26.41 -14.69
N VAL A 206 12.98 -27.72 -14.91
CA VAL A 206 12.92 -28.74 -13.85
C VAL A 206 14.00 -29.79 -14.07
N ASN A 207 14.62 -30.21 -12.97
CA ASN A 207 15.50 -31.36 -12.91
C ASN A 207 14.79 -32.53 -12.21
N ASP A 208 14.34 -33.51 -12.97
CA ASP A 208 13.64 -34.70 -12.44
C ASP A 208 14.59 -35.87 -12.17
N SER A 209 15.91 -35.63 -12.09
CA SER A 209 16.92 -36.66 -11.88
C SER A 209 17.62 -36.54 -10.52
N ASP A 210 18.51 -37.50 -10.24
CA ASP A 210 19.42 -37.53 -9.08
C ASP A 210 20.77 -36.83 -9.34
N LYS A 211 20.99 -36.33 -10.57
CA LYS A 211 22.18 -35.57 -10.97
C LYS A 211 21.83 -34.13 -11.23
N ARG A 212 22.83 -33.25 -11.13
CA ARG A 212 22.69 -31.84 -11.51
C ARG A 212 22.49 -31.72 -13.02
N VAL A 213 21.70 -30.73 -13.44
CA VAL A 213 21.58 -30.33 -14.86
C VAL A 213 21.93 -28.85 -14.99
N TRP A 214 22.34 -28.45 -16.18
CA TRP A 214 22.81 -27.08 -16.46
C TRP A 214 22.04 -26.48 -17.62
N ILE A 215 21.74 -25.19 -17.53
CA ILE A 215 21.13 -24.43 -18.64
C ILE A 215 21.76 -23.06 -18.84
N HIS A 216 21.67 -22.54 -20.06
CA HIS A 216 22.05 -21.17 -20.40
C HIS A 216 21.23 -20.61 -21.57
N SER A 217 21.24 -19.27 -21.67
CA SER A 217 20.68 -18.50 -22.78
C SER A 217 19.21 -18.85 -23.11
N PRO A 218 18.28 -18.91 -22.13
CA PRO A 218 16.87 -19.13 -22.42
C PRO A 218 16.29 -17.96 -23.20
N THR A 219 15.46 -18.24 -24.20
CA THR A 219 14.87 -17.25 -25.09
C THR A 219 13.38 -17.50 -25.26
N LEU A 220 12.54 -16.56 -24.82
CA LEU A 220 11.10 -16.55 -25.07
C LEU A 220 10.77 -15.44 -26.06
N VAL A 221 10.09 -15.76 -27.15
CA VAL A 221 9.70 -14.78 -28.18
C VAL A 221 8.22 -14.86 -28.50
N LYS A 222 7.67 -13.76 -29.01
CA LYS A 222 6.35 -13.71 -29.63
C LYS A 222 6.48 -14.18 -31.08
N GLY A 223 6.05 -15.41 -31.36
CA GLY A 223 6.15 -16.04 -32.67
C GLY A 223 5.88 -17.53 -32.62
N GLU A 224 5.61 -18.13 -33.79
CA GLU A 224 5.32 -19.57 -33.91
C GLU A 224 6.56 -20.45 -33.75
N GLN A 225 7.75 -19.91 -34.00
CA GLN A 225 9.01 -20.67 -33.98
C GLN A 225 9.90 -20.23 -32.83
N ALA A 226 10.51 -21.19 -32.15
CA ALA A 226 11.53 -20.92 -31.15
C ALA A 226 12.82 -20.42 -31.82
N VAL A 227 13.37 -19.31 -31.32
CA VAL A 227 14.66 -18.77 -31.76
C VAL A 227 15.69 -18.87 -30.63
N THR A 228 16.96 -19.06 -30.98
CA THR A 228 18.07 -19.19 -30.02
C THR A 228 18.83 -17.89 -29.76
N GLU A 229 18.63 -16.88 -30.62
CA GLU A 229 19.25 -15.56 -30.49
C GLU A 229 18.20 -14.45 -30.60
N THR A 230 18.40 -13.37 -29.85
CA THR A 230 17.52 -12.18 -29.82
C THR A 230 18.35 -10.91 -29.78
N ALA A 231 17.73 -9.76 -30.10
CA ALA A 231 18.42 -8.47 -30.04
C ALA A 231 18.69 -8.02 -28.60
N SER A 232 17.72 -8.20 -27.72
CA SER A 232 17.76 -7.73 -26.34
C SER A 232 16.76 -8.50 -25.49
N SER A 233 16.90 -8.44 -24.16
CA SER A 233 15.91 -8.95 -23.22
C SER A 233 14.95 -7.86 -22.73
N ARG A 234 13.87 -8.26 -22.07
CA ARG A 234 13.04 -7.33 -21.28
C ARG A 234 13.91 -6.62 -20.24
N ALA A 235 13.65 -5.33 -20.03
CA ALA A 235 14.40 -4.51 -19.09
C ALA A 235 14.28 -5.06 -17.66
N LEU A 236 15.37 -4.98 -16.90
CA LEU A 236 15.35 -5.32 -15.49
C LEU A 236 14.58 -4.24 -14.70
N PRO A 237 13.84 -4.62 -13.65
CA PRO A 237 13.20 -3.63 -12.79
C PRO A 237 14.22 -2.70 -12.13
N ASP A 238 13.87 -1.43 -11.94
CA ASP A 238 14.72 -0.44 -11.30
C ASP A 238 14.06 0.24 -10.08
N LEU A 239 12.86 -0.20 -9.70
CA LEU A 239 12.08 0.34 -8.58
C LEU A 239 12.81 0.22 -7.23
N TYR A 240 13.71 -0.76 -7.08
CA TYR A 240 14.58 -0.92 -5.91
C TYR A 240 15.40 0.34 -5.61
N ARG A 241 15.69 1.15 -6.64
CA ARG A 241 16.44 2.40 -6.48
C ARG A 241 15.72 3.40 -5.60
N ARG A 242 14.38 3.33 -5.51
CA ARG A 242 13.55 4.26 -4.70
C ARG A 242 13.29 3.78 -3.27
N ILE A 243 13.85 2.64 -2.89
CA ILE A 243 13.87 2.14 -1.49
C ILE A 243 15.30 1.73 -1.06
N PRO A 244 16.31 2.60 -1.27
CA PRO A 244 17.71 2.21 -1.10
C PRO A 244 18.07 1.75 0.31
N ARG A 245 17.46 2.30 1.37
CA ARG A 245 17.78 1.93 2.76
C ARG A 245 17.21 0.56 3.13
N THR A 246 15.98 0.29 2.69
CA THR A 246 15.36 -1.03 2.85
C THR A 246 16.18 -2.09 2.11
N MET A 247 16.60 -1.79 0.88
CA MET A 247 17.45 -2.69 0.09
C MET A 247 18.84 -2.88 0.69
N GLU A 248 19.44 -1.85 1.29
CA GLU A 248 20.70 -1.98 2.02
C GLU A 248 20.54 -2.96 3.20
N LYS A 249 19.46 -2.85 3.98
CA LYS A 249 19.18 -3.78 5.07
C LYS A 249 19.04 -5.21 4.57
N LEU A 250 18.17 -5.44 3.58
CA LEU A 250 17.94 -6.75 2.96
C LEU A 250 19.23 -7.37 2.40
N THR A 251 20.11 -6.55 1.83
CA THR A 251 21.35 -7.05 1.22
C THR A 251 22.54 -7.13 2.17
N SER A 252 22.41 -6.62 3.39
CA SER A 252 23.42 -6.77 4.43
C SER A 252 23.01 -7.78 5.52
N GLY A 253 21.86 -8.45 5.38
CA GLY A 253 21.43 -9.45 6.35
C GLY A 253 20.87 -8.85 7.65
N LYS A 254 20.62 -7.54 7.66
CA LYS A 254 20.06 -6.80 8.79
C LYS A 254 18.54 -7.04 8.89
N PRO A 255 17.97 -7.07 10.10
CA PRO A 255 16.53 -7.14 10.30
C PRO A 255 15.77 -6.00 9.62
N VAL A 256 14.56 -6.29 9.14
CA VAL A 256 13.66 -5.35 8.45
C VAL A 256 12.27 -5.38 9.08
N THR A 257 11.71 -4.20 9.34
CA THR A 257 10.33 -4.03 9.80
C THR A 257 9.46 -3.43 8.69
N ILE A 258 8.45 -4.18 8.25
CA ILE A 258 7.50 -3.78 7.21
C ILE A 258 6.13 -3.55 7.85
N LEU A 259 5.53 -2.39 7.61
CA LEU A 259 4.16 -2.06 7.99
C LEU A 259 3.28 -2.04 6.74
N THR A 260 2.25 -2.89 6.71
CA THR A 260 1.21 -2.83 5.68
C THR A 260 0.04 -2.01 6.22
N LEU A 261 -0.25 -0.89 5.56
CA LEU A 261 -1.42 -0.06 5.85
C LEU A 261 -2.51 -0.40 4.86
N GLY A 262 -3.70 -0.72 5.37
CA GLY A 262 -4.83 -0.81 4.47
C GLY A 262 -6.17 -1.21 5.08
N SER A 263 -6.98 -1.92 4.31
CA SER A 263 -8.32 -2.36 4.69
C SER A 263 -8.51 -3.89 4.62
N SER A 264 -9.76 -4.35 4.44
CA SER A 264 -10.13 -5.76 4.43
C SER A 264 -9.22 -6.56 3.50
N ILE A 265 -8.99 -6.06 2.29
CA ILE A 265 -8.17 -6.72 1.27
C ILE A 265 -6.69 -6.80 1.68
N ASP A 266 -6.18 -5.77 2.34
CA ASP A 266 -4.80 -5.73 2.81
C ASP A 266 -4.56 -6.66 3.99
N ARG A 267 -5.62 -6.98 4.75
CA ARG A 267 -5.61 -8.05 5.76
C ARG A 267 -5.78 -9.44 5.13
N GLY A 268 -6.07 -9.54 3.84
CA GLY A 268 -6.33 -10.79 3.12
C GLY A 268 -7.79 -11.26 3.15
N SER A 269 -8.74 -10.37 3.44
CA SER A 269 -10.16 -10.67 3.21
C SER A 269 -10.41 -10.83 1.71
N ALA A 270 -10.89 -12.02 1.34
CA ALA A 270 -11.19 -12.43 -0.03
C ALA A 270 -12.56 -13.12 -0.09
N ASN A 271 -13.14 -13.18 -1.28
CA ASN A 271 -14.38 -13.91 -1.56
C ASN A 271 -14.15 -14.93 -2.67
N PRO A 272 -14.09 -16.24 -2.36
CA PRO A 272 -13.98 -16.88 -1.04
C PRO A 272 -12.69 -16.50 -0.31
N ARG A 273 -12.63 -16.83 0.99
CA ARG A 273 -11.43 -16.58 1.80
C ARG A 273 -10.22 -17.33 1.22
N LEU A 274 -9.02 -16.90 1.59
CA LEU A 274 -7.77 -17.52 1.15
C LEU A 274 -7.49 -18.78 1.95
N TYR A 275 -7.90 -19.95 1.45
CA TYR A 275 -7.69 -21.25 2.08
C TYR A 275 -6.37 -21.90 1.67
N PHE A 276 -5.88 -22.83 2.48
CA PHE A 276 -4.96 -23.86 1.99
C PHE A 276 -5.78 -24.94 1.31
N TYR A 277 -5.40 -25.32 0.10
CA TYR A 277 -6.03 -26.40 -0.64
C TYR A 277 -5.10 -27.62 -0.70
N ASP A 278 -5.68 -28.81 -0.89
CA ASP A 278 -4.90 -29.98 -1.25
C ASP A 278 -4.36 -29.82 -2.68
N GLU A 279 -3.06 -29.64 -2.79
CA GLU A 279 -2.40 -29.42 -4.08
C GLU A 279 -1.84 -30.72 -4.69
N ASP A 280 -2.06 -31.89 -4.08
CA ASP A 280 -1.64 -33.18 -4.62
C ASP A 280 -2.64 -33.67 -5.68
N PRO A 281 -2.29 -33.69 -6.99
CA PRO A 281 -3.20 -34.15 -8.03
C PRO A 281 -3.54 -35.64 -7.95
N ALA A 282 -2.76 -36.44 -7.22
CA ALA A 282 -3.05 -37.85 -6.96
C ALA A 282 -4.01 -38.05 -5.77
N SER A 283 -4.24 -37.01 -4.97
CA SER A 283 -5.16 -37.07 -3.85
C SER A 283 -6.61 -37.13 -4.33
N PRO A 284 -7.47 -38.00 -3.75
CA PRO A 284 -8.91 -37.95 -4.01
C PRO A 284 -9.55 -36.64 -3.52
N HIS A 285 -8.85 -35.87 -2.69
CA HIS A 285 -9.27 -34.58 -2.14
C HIS A 285 -8.62 -33.40 -2.87
N PHE A 286 -8.08 -33.60 -4.08
CA PHE A 286 -7.42 -32.54 -4.83
C PHE A 286 -8.28 -31.27 -4.94
N LYS A 287 -7.68 -30.14 -4.57
CA LYS A 287 -8.25 -28.79 -4.47
C LYS A 287 -9.34 -28.62 -3.39
N GLU A 288 -9.52 -29.58 -2.49
CA GLU A 288 -10.37 -29.39 -1.30
C GLU A 288 -9.65 -28.54 -0.25
N PRO A 289 -10.34 -27.62 0.45
CA PRO A 289 -9.71 -26.79 1.47
C PRO A 289 -9.35 -27.61 2.72
N LEU A 290 -8.11 -27.48 3.19
CA LEU A 290 -7.53 -28.31 4.26
C LEU A 290 -7.85 -27.82 5.68
N THR A 291 -8.17 -26.53 5.85
CA THR A 291 -8.45 -25.94 7.16
C THR A 291 -9.27 -24.66 7.02
N ASP A 292 -9.90 -24.23 8.11
CA ASP A 292 -10.57 -22.94 8.19
C ASP A 292 -9.58 -21.80 7.89
N ALA A 293 -10.02 -20.80 7.12
CA ALA A 293 -9.15 -19.67 6.83
C ALA A 293 -8.80 -18.81 8.06
N ARG A 294 -9.64 -18.89 9.10
CA ARG A 294 -9.47 -18.26 10.42
C ARG A 294 -9.78 -19.29 11.49
N PRO A 295 -8.89 -20.28 11.73
CA PRO A 295 -9.19 -21.38 12.62
C PRO A 295 -9.32 -20.88 14.05
N ARG A 296 -10.29 -21.42 14.79
CA ARG A 296 -10.50 -21.07 16.21
C ARG A 296 -9.36 -21.58 17.11
N LYS A 297 -8.74 -22.71 16.72
CA LYS A 297 -7.61 -23.33 17.42
C LYS A 297 -6.34 -23.16 16.58
N PRO A 298 -5.34 -22.36 17.03
CA PRO A 298 -4.12 -22.11 16.27
C PRO A 298 -3.34 -23.37 15.90
N ASP A 299 -3.38 -24.43 16.72
CA ASP A 299 -2.61 -25.66 16.53
C ASP A 299 -2.85 -26.34 15.18
N SER A 300 -4.09 -26.29 14.68
CA SER A 300 -4.44 -26.87 13.38
C SER A 300 -3.65 -26.22 12.23
N LEU A 301 -3.47 -24.91 12.28
CA LEU A 301 -2.68 -24.18 11.29
C LEU A 301 -1.18 -24.43 11.48
N LYS A 302 -0.70 -24.51 12.73
CA LYS A 302 0.70 -24.82 13.03
C LYS A 302 1.09 -26.19 12.50
N GLN A 303 0.28 -27.20 12.75
CA GLN A 303 0.48 -28.56 12.26
C GLN A 303 0.46 -28.60 10.73
N LEU A 304 -0.51 -27.93 10.09
CA LEU A 304 -0.57 -27.84 8.63
C LEU A 304 0.69 -27.21 8.04
N LEU A 305 1.18 -26.11 8.63
CA LEU A 305 2.41 -25.45 8.19
C LEU A 305 3.64 -26.35 8.35
N ALA A 306 3.78 -27.02 9.50
CA ALA A 306 4.92 -27.87 9.79
C ALA A 306 4.94 -29.15 8.93
N GLU A 307 3.84 -29.89 8.90
CA GLU A 307 3.78 -31.24 8.35
C GLU A 307 3.46 -31.27 6.86
N ARG A 308 2.45 -30.51 6.43
CA ARG A 308 1.98 -30.55 5.03
C ARG A 308 2.72 -29.54 4.16
N MET A 309 2.93 -28.32 4.65
CA MET A 309 3.61 -27.27 3.89
C MET A 309 5.13 -27.32 4.04
N GLN A 310 5.66 -28.15 4.93
CA GLN A 310 7.10 -28.27 5.22
C GLN A 310 7.73 -26.92 5.58
N ARG A 311 7.01 -26.11 6.36
CA ARG A 311 7.41 -24.79 6.87
C ARG A 311 7.25 -24.69 8.38
N PRO A 312 7.92 -25.56 9.16
CA PRO A 312 7.90 -25.48 10.63
C PRO A 312 8.45 -24.14 11.13
N ASP A 313 9.31 -23.48 10.36
CA ASP A 313 9.81 -22.14 10.65
C ASP A 313 8.71 -21.07 10.71
N LEU A 314 7.58 -21.25 10.02
CA LEU A 314 6.50 -20.25 9.95
C LEU A 314 5.40 -20.42 11.00
N GLN A 315 5.39 -21.52 11.77
CA GLN A 315 4.26 -21.90 12.64
C GLN A 315 3.91 -20.85 13.70
N ASP A 316 4.89 -20.08 14.17
CA ASP A 316 4.70 -19.04 15.18
C ASP A 316 4.56 -17.63 14.59
N TYR A 317 4.53 -17.50 13.26
CA TYR A 317 4.56 -16.20 12.57
C TYR A 317 3.34 -15.92 11.69
N VAL A 318 2.50 -16.93 11.45
CA VAL A 318 1.32 -16.83 10.57
C VAL A 318 0.06 -17.04 11.40
N GLY A 319 -0.69 -15.97 11.66
CA GLY A 319 -1.88 -16.03 12.50
C GLY A 319 -3.07 -16.77 11.88
N TRP A 320 -3.28 -16.59 10.57
CA TRP A 320 -4.39 -17.16 9.79
C TRP A 320 -3.90 -17.53 8.39
N SER A 321 -4.59 -18.43 7.68
CA SER A 321 -4.20 -18.81 6.31
C SER A 321 -4.17 -17.61 5.37
N GLN A 322 -5.08 -16.65 5.54
CA GLN A 322 -5.08 -15.43 4.75
C GLN A 322 -3.79 -14.62 4.89
N HIS A 323 -3.12 -14.63 6.06
CA HIS A 323 -1.85 -13.93 6.23
C HIS A 323 -0.69 -14.62 5.50
N TYR A 324 -0.84 -15.90 5.15
CA TYR A 324 0.10 -16.63 4.31
C TYR A 324 -0.06 -16.29 2.81
N PHE A 325 -1.30 -16.07 2.38
CA PHE A 325 -1.67 -15.95 0.97
C PHE A 325 -1.97 -14.53 0.49
N MET A 326 -2.22 -13.58 1.39
CA MET A 326 -2.33 -12.17 1.05
C MET A 326 -1.04 -11.68 0.40
N TYR A 327 -1.14 -10.64 -0.42
CA TYR A 327 -0.04 -10.19 -1.29
C TYR A 327 1.25 -9.86 -0.50
N THR A 328 1.16 -9.21 0.67
CA THR A 328 2.33 -8.95 1.52
C THR A 328 2.82 -10.18 2.27
N GLY A 329 1.94 -11.14 2.58
CA GLY A 329 2.32 -12.45 3.13
C GLY A 329 3.14 -13.27 2.14
N ARG A 330 2.73 -13.29 0.85
CA ARG A 330 3.50 -13.88 -0.25
C ARG A 330 4.83 -13.15 -0.45
N MET A 331 4.80 -11.82 -0.46
CA MET A 331 6.00 -10.99 -0.56
C MET A 331 7.01 -11.30 0.56
N ARG A 332 6.58 -11.35 1.82
CA ARG A 332 7.47 -11.72 2.95
C ARG A 332 8.14 -13.07 2.70
N ARG A 333 7.38 -14.10 2.33
CA ARG A 333 7.94 -15.44 2.05
C ARG A 333 8.94 -15.43 0.91
N GLU A 334 8.68 -14.62 -0.11
CA GLU A 334 9.58 -14.45 -1.24
C GLU A 334 10.88 -13.72 -0.84
N LEU A 335 10.79 -12.70 0.02
CA LEU A 335 11.98 -12.02 0.57
C LEU A 335 12.83 -12.98 1.41
N LEU A 336 12.19 -13.77 2.29
CA LEU A 336 12.89 -14.80 3.08
C LEU A 336 13.70 -15.73 2.18
N ARG A 337 13.09 -16.19 1.08
CA ARG A 337 13.76 -17.07 0.12
C ARG A 337 14.88 -16.37 -0.65
N LYS A 338 14.60 -15.20 -1.24
CA LYS A 338 15.52 -14.52 -2.16
C LYS A 338 16.78 -13.97 -1.49
N PHE A 339 16.64 -13.52 -0.24
CA PHE A 339 17.74 -12.96 0.53
C PHE A 339 18.34 -13.96 1.54
N ASN A 340 17.81 -15.20 1.61
CA ASN A 340 18.19 -16.22 2.59
C ASN A 340 18.05 -15.74 4.03
N TYR A 341 16.88 -15.19 4.35
CA TYR A 341 16.59 -14.69 5.69
C TYR A 341 15.89 -15.75 6.53
N PRO A 342 16.28 -15.91 7.79
CA PRO A 342 15.43 -16.59 8.75
C PRO A 342 14.22 -15.69 9.08
N VAL A 343 13.11 -16.31 9.47
CA VAL A 343 11.79 -15.66 9.56
C VAL A 343 11.76 -14.50 10.58
N GLU A 344 12.55 -14.59 11.65
CA GLU A 344 12.67 -13.61 12.73
C GLU A 344 13.41 -12.33 12.34
N LYS A 345 13.95 -12.25 11.11
CA LYS A 345 14.58 -11.04 10.59
C LYS A 345 13.68 -10.18 9.70
N ILE A 346 12.49 -10.66 9.33
CA ILE A 346 11.52 -9.85 8.56
C ILE A 346 10.19 -9.83 9.31
N LEU A 347 9.90 -8.73 9.99
CA LEU A 347 8.60 -8.48 10.60
C LEU A 347 7.65 -7.88 9.55
N LEU A 348 6.49 -8.51 9.36
CA LEU A 348 5.37 -7.96 8.59
C LEU A 348 4.23 -7.61 9.57
N ASN A 349 4.13 -6.35 9.97
CA ASN A 349 3.06 -5.86 10.83
C ASN A 349 1.87 -5.40 9.96
N VAL A 350 0.73 -6.07 10.09
CA VAL A 350 -0.47 -5.80 9.25
C VAL A 350 -1.41 -4.85 9.98
N MET A 351 -1.32 -3.55 9.70
CA MET A 351 -2.26 -2.55 10.20
C MET A 351 -3.38 -2.34 9.18
N ALA A 352 -4.28 -3.31 9.14
CA ALA A 352 -5.43 -3.29 8.23
C ALA A 352 -6.69 -3.84 8.91
N CYS A 353 -7.85 -3.27 8.62
CA CYS A 353 -9.13 -3.69 9.21
C CYS A 353 -10.26 -3.65 8.17
N ASP A 354 -11.35 -4.38 8.43
CA ASP A 354 -12.47 -4.38 7.48
C ASP A 354 -13.12 -3.00 7.43
N GLY A 355 -13.26 -2.45 6.22
CA GLY A 355 -13.94 -1.18 5.97
C GLY A 355 -13.14 0.09 6.33
N SER A 356 -11.87 -0.05 6.73
CA SER A 356 -11.02 1.11 7.07
C SER A 356 -10.51 1.91 5.87
N SER A 357 -10.31 3.20 6.12
CA SER A 357 -9.62 4.22 5.30
C SER A 357 -8.25 4.55 5.92
N ILE A 358 -7.39 5.26 5.18
CA ILE A 358 -6.12 5.75 5.74
C ILE A 358 -6.39 6.81 6.81
N GLY A 359 -7.39 7.70 6.62
CA GLY A 359 -7.77 8.71 7.61
C GLY A 359 -8.09 8.11 8.98
N GLU A 360 -8.86 7.02 9.02
CA GLU A 360 -9.18 6.32 10.26
C GLU A 360 -7.94 5.69 10.91
N SER A 361 -7.01 5.20 10.09
CA SER A 361 -5.80 4.53 10.54
C SER A 361 -4.82 5.48 11.24
N HIS A 362 -4.94 6.80 11.07
CA HIS A 362 -4.08 7.78 11.74
C HIS A 362 -4.05 7.64 13.27
N SER A 363 -5.14 7.15 13.87
CA SER A 363 -5.25 6.91 15.31
C SER A 363 -4.36 5.79 15.83
N GLY A 364 -3.89 4.89 14.96
CA GLY A 364 -3.07 3.74 15.35
C GLY A 364 -1.60 3.84 14.97
N PHE A 365 -1.16 4.91 14.28
CA PHE A 365 0.20 4.95 13.73
C PHE A 365 1.29 4.77 14.79
N LEU A 366 1.22 5.50 15.90
CA LEU A 366 2.21 5.35 16.99
C LEU A 366 2.20 3.92 17.52
N GLU A 367 1.02 3.42 17.89
CA GLU A 367 0.81 2.12 18.51
C GLU A 367 1.31 0.94 17.66
N TYR A 368 1.12 0.99 16.34
CA TYR A 368 1.61 -0.04 15.42
C TYR A 368 3.08 0.15 15.05
N ALA A 369 3.55 1.38 14.93
CA ALA A 369 4.95 1.67 14.59
C ALA A 369 5.90 1.37 15.75
N SER A 370 5.46 1.58 17.00
CA SER A 370 6.23 1.29 18.22
C SER A 370 6.07 -0.15 18.72
N LEU A 371 5.28 -0.98 18.01
CA LEU A 371 4.94 -2.36 18.36
C LEU A 371 4.28 -2.50 19.75
N GLU A 372 3.42 -1.54 20.12
CA GLU A 372 2.68 -1.58 21.39
C GLU A 372 1.56 -2.62 21.40
N GLN A 373 0.93 -2.88 20.25
CA GLN A 373 -0.06 -3.95 20.12
C GLN A 373 0.61 -5.32 20.19
N SER A 374 0.23 -6.15 21.14
CA SER A 374 0.66 -7.55 21.22
C SER A 374 0.32 -8.32 19.93
N PRO A 375 1.14 -9.30 19.54
CA PRO A 375 0.83 -10.22 18.44
C PRO A 375 -0.58 -10.82 18.57
N ASP A 376 -1.40 -10.63 17.53
CA ASP A 376 -2.76 -11.18 17.45
C ASP A 376 -3.20 -11.29 15.97
N PRO A 377 -3.86 -12.40 15.56
CA PRO A 377 -4.20 -12.60 14.17
C PRO A 377 -5.17 -11.54 13.64
N GLY A 378 -6.11 -11.09 14.48
CA GLY A 378 -7.09 -10.09 14.13
C GLY A 378 -6.53 -8.67 14.09
N ASN A 379 -5.43 -8.40 14.80
CA ASN A 379 -4.83 -7.06 14.90
C ASN A 379 -3.68 -6.85 13.92
N ASN A 380 -2.66 -7.72 13.93
CA ASN A 380 -1.39 -7.51 13.23
C ASN A 380 -0.92 -8.73 12.42
N GLY A 381 -1.77 -9.75 12.29
CA GLY A 381 -1.53 -10.91 11.42
C GLY A 381 -0.73 -12.06 12.04
N HIS A 382 -0.26 -11.93 13.27
CA HIS A 382 0.57 -12.92 13.97
C HIS A 382 -0.25 -13.81 14.90
N PRO A 383 0.19 -15.04 15.22
CA PRO A 383 -0.41 -15.81 16.32
C PRO A 383 -0.29 -15.07 17.66
N ALA A 384 -1.31 -15.20 18.52
CA ALA A 384 -1.23 -14.73 19.89
C ALA A 384 -0.36 -15.64 20.77
N GLY A 385 0.10 -15.12 21.90
CA GLY A 385 0.76 -15.88 22.97
C GLY A 385 2.27 -15.67 23.09
N LYS A 386 2.93 -15.05 22.10
CA LYS A 386 4.33 -14.59 22.20
C LYS A 386 4.40 -13.08 22.12
N THR A 387 5.43 -12.50 22.73
CA THR A 387 5.80 -11.08 22.60
C THR A 387 6.57 -10.84 21.30
N TRP A 388 6.67 -9.57 20.89
CA TRP A 388 7.49 -9.20 19.73
C TRP A 388 8.97 -9.57 19.90
N GLN A 389 9.51 -9.44 21.12
CA GLN A 389 10.91 -9.77 21.40
C GLN A 389 11.18 -11.28 21.31
N GLU A 390 10.22 -12.12 21.71
CA GLU A 390 10.34 -13.58 21.55
C GLU A 390 10.26 -14.02 20.08
N LEU A 391 9.43 -13.35 19.27
CA LEU A 391 9.29 -13.65 17.85
C LEU A 391 10.43 -13.06 17.00
N TYR A 392 10.90 -11.87 17.32
CA TYR A 392 11.85 -11.11 16.50
C TYR A 392 13.02 -10.58 17.32
N PRO A 393 13.78 -11.44 18.03
CA PRO A 393 14.83 -11.01 18.95
C PRO A 393 15.85 -10.07 18.29
N ALA A 394 16.20 -10.31 17.03
CA ALA A 394 17.15 -9.51 16.26
C ALA A 394 16.72 -8.04 16.08
N LEU A 395 15.41 -7.72 16.16
CA LEU A 395 14.93 -6.34 16.11
C LEU A 395 15.20 -5.56 17.41
N PHE A 396 15.48 -6.25 18.51
CA PHE A 396 15.60 -5.66 19.86
C PHE A 396 17.03 -5.68 20.41
N GLU A 397 18.00 -6.31 19.72
CA GLU A 397 19.38 -6.50 20.20
C GLU A 397 20.13 -5.21 20.54
N ASN A 398 19.74 -4.07 19.96
CA ASN A 398 20.43 -2.78 20.14
C ASN A 398 19.74 -1.82 21.13
N GLY A 399 18.76 -2.29 21.91
CA GLY A 399 18.05 -1.49 22.91
C GLY A 399 17.19 -0.33 22.37
N LYS A 400 17.23 -0.07 21.06
CA LYS A 400 16.31 0.87 20.39
C LYS A 400 15.00 0.14 20.10
N LYS A 401 13.87 0.78 20.45
CA LYS A 401 12.56 0.31 19.99
C LYS A 401 12.56 0.31 18.44
N PRO A 402 12.21 -0.80 17.78
CA PRO A 402 12.14 -0.84 16.33
C PRO A 402 11.02 0.06 15.84
N GLY A 403 11.23 0.68 14.68
CA GLY A 403 10.23 1.41 13.91
C GLY A 403 10.14 0.84 12.48
N PRO A 404 9.15 1.26 11.68
CA PRO A 404 9.03 0.80 10.29
C PRO A 404 10.23 1.23 9.45
N ASP A 405 10.79 0.28 8.72
CA ASP A 405 11.74 0.53 7.63
C ASP A 405 10.99 0.79 6.32
N LEU A 406 9.89 0.06 6.12
CA LEU A 406 9.07 0.13 4.92
C LEU A 406 7.59 0.21 5.30
N VAL A 407 6.88 1.18 4.71
CA VAL A 407 5.42 1.28 4.76
C VAL A 407 4.84 1.00 3.38
N ILE A 408 3.88 0.09 3.30
CA ILE A 408 3.21 -0.29 2.04
C ILE A 408 1.77 0.21 2.07
N PHE A 409 1.41 1.05 1.09
CA PHE A 409 0.03 1.43 0.80
C PHE A 409 -0.57 0.44 -0.21
N GLY A 410 -1.53 -0.37 0.23
CA GLY A 410 -2.11 -1.43 -0.59
C GLY A 410 -3.53 -1.19 -1.12
N HIS A 411 -4.31 -0.31 -0.51
CA HIS A 411 -5.64 0.05 -1.05
C HIS A 411 -5.85 1.55 -1.02
N GLY A 412 -6.83 2.01 -1.80
CA GLY A 412 -7.47 3.32 -1.62
C GLY A 412 -8.93 3.31 -2.04
N HIS A 413 -9.56 2.13 -2.10
CA HIS A 413 -10.97 2.04 -2.45
C HIS A 413 -11.88 2.57 -1.34
N ASN A 414 -11.50 2.41 -0.07
CA ASN A 414 -12.31 2.87 1.05
C ASN A 414 -12.04 4.34 1.41
N GLU A 415 -11.16 5.02 0.66
CA GLU A 415 -10.95 6.45 0.81
C GLU A 415 -12.11 7.18 0.12
N HIS A 416 -13.20 7.30 0.86
CA HIS A 416 -14.39 8.07 0.51
C HIS A 416 -14.63 9.19 1.52
N ILE A 417 -13.56 9.58 2.21
CA ILE A 417 -13.55 10.64 3.22
C ILE A 417 -13.00 11.90 2.58
N ASP A 418 -13.41 13.09 3.01
CA ASP A 418 -12.78 14.36 2.58
C ASP A 418 -12.79 14.65 1.07
N ARG A 419 -13.63 14.02 0.27
CA ARG A 419 -13.63 14.23 -1.20
C ARG A 419 -13.72 15.71 -1.59
N PRO A 420 -12.97 16.16 -2.62
CA PRO A 420 -12.01 15.43 -3.45
C PRO A 420 -10.56 15.42 -2.89
N ASP A 421 -10.38 15.81 -1.63
CA ASP A 421 -9.07 16.00 -0.97
C ASP A 421 -8.62 14.75 -0.18
N GLU A 422 -9.13 13.57 -0.54
CA GLU A 422 -8.84 12.28 0.10
C GLU A 422 -7.34 11.99 0.21
N ILE A 423 -6.55 12.48 -0.75
CA ILE A 423 -5.10 12.31 -0.78
C ILE A 423 -4.36 13.01 0.37
N ALA A 424 -4.99 14.02 0.99
CA ALA A 424 -4.43 14.74 2.13
C ALA A 424 -4.15 13.81 3.33
N ALA A 425 -4.99 12.80 3.54
CA ALA A 425 -4.78 11.83 4.62
C ALA A 425 -3.58 10.90 4.36
N TYR A 426 -3.33 10.52 3.09
CA TYR A 426 -2.13 9.77 2.71
C TYR A 426 -0.87 10.62 2.82
N GLU A 427 -0.91 11.86 2.35
CA GLU A 427 0.22 12.79 2.51
C GLU A 427 0.52 13.02 3.99
N GLY A 428 -0.51 13.26 4.82
CA GLY A 428 -0.37 13.38 6.26
C GLY A 428 0.26 12.15 6.90
N ALA A 429 -0.09 10.93 6.43
CA ALA A 429 0.55 9.70 6.89
C ALA A 429 2.04 9.66 6.53
N VAL A 430 2.40 9.92 5.27
CA VAL A 430 3.81 9.98 4.82
C VAL A 430 4.61 10.95 5.69
N ARG A 431 4.08 12.16 5.91
CA ARG A 431 4.73 13.21 6.70
C ARG A 431 4.87 12.84 8.17
N TRP A 432 3.82 12.26 8.77
CA TRP A 432 3.85 11.80 10.15
C TRP A 432 4.95 10.74 10.34
N PHE A 433 4.98 9.71 9.48
CA PHE A 433 5.99 8.65 9.55
C PHE A 433 7.40 9.19 9.30
N GLN A 434 7.59 10.09 8.33
CA GLN A 434 8.89 10.72 8.06
C GLN A 434 9.42 11.53 9.24
N ARG A 435 8.56 12.21 10.01
CA ARG A 435 8.98 12.94 11.23
C ARG A 435 9.40 12.01 12.36
N HIS A 436 8.65 10.94 12.58
CA HIS A 436 8.88 10.01 13.69
C HIS A 436 9.99 8.98 13.38
N TYR A 437 10.12 8.62 12.10
CA TYR A 437 11.05 7.61 11.60
C TYR A 437 11.73 8.12 10.33
N PRO A 438 12.73 9.02 10.41
CA PRO A 438 13.37 9.63 9.23
C PRO A 438 14.02 8.65 8.24
N GLY A 439 14.27 7.42 8.69
CA GLY A 439 14.80 6.32 7.88
C GLY A 439 13.74 5.58 7.05
N VAL A 440 12.45 5.75 7.35
CA VAL A 440 11.34 5.01 6.72
C VAL A 440 11.25 5.31 5.23
N GLU A 441 10.90 4.29 4.46
CA GLU A 441 10.61 4.38 3.04
C GLU A 441 9.19 3.88 2.76
N PHE A 442 8.59 4.34 1.66
CA PHE A 442 7.23 3.96 1.27
C PHE A 442 7.22 3.21 -0.06
N VAL A 443 6.19 2.40 -0.28
CA VAL A 443 5.82 1.84 -1.59
C VAL A 443 4.32 1.93 -1.73
N SER A 444 3.84 2.32 -2.92
CA SER A 444 2.42 2.26 -3.26
C SER A 444 2.18 1.17 -4.31
N CYS A 445 1.26 0.26 -4.02
CA CYS A 445 0.84 -0.81 -4.93
C CYS A 445 -0.64 -1.08 -4.68
N MET A 446 -1.50 -0.24 -5.24
CA MET A 446 -2.90 -0.15 -4.83
C MET A 446 -3.83 -1.07 -5.61
N TRP A 447 -4.66 -1.83 -4.90
CA TRP A 447 -5.83 -2.47 -5.47
C TRP A 447 -6.92 -1.43 -5.79
N ILE A 448 -7.48 -1.53 -7.00
CA ILE A 448 -8.49 -0.62 -7.54
C ILE A 448 -9.76 -1.44 -7.81
N ARG A 449 -10.87 -1.09 -7.13
CA ARG A 449 -12.11 -1.89 -7.08
C ARG A 449 -13.22 -1.42 -8.04
N ASP A 450 -13.01 -0.40 -8.85
CA ASP A 450 -14.03 0.00 -9.83
C ASP A 450 -13.88 -0.83 -11.09
N LYS A 451 -14.94 -1.54 -11.50
CA LYS A 451 -15.17 -2.37 -12.72
C LYS A 451 -14.16 -2.12 -13.88
N GLY A 452 -12.88 -2.39 -13.66
CA GLY A 452 -11.69 -1.67 -14.17
C GLY A 452 -11.89 -0.28 -14.81
N GLN A 453 -12.25 0.70 -13.99
CA GLN A 453 -11.97 2.11 -14.23
C GLN A 453 -10.91 2.57 -13.20
N PRO A 454 -10.07 3.56 -13.50
CA PRO A 454 -9.20 4.15 -12.50
C PRO A 454 -10.03 4.60 -11.29
N ASN A 455 -9.63 4.19 -10.08
CA ASN A 455 -10.21 4.72 -8.84
C ASN A 455 -9.97 6.24 -8.82
N SER A 456 -10.88 7.02 -8.23
CA SER A 456 -10.65 8.42 -7.89
C SER A 456 -9.30 8.66 -7.19
N MET A 457 -8.74 7.65 -6.51
CA MET A 457 -7.45 7.72 -5.84
C MET A 457 -6.22 7.38 -6.69
N THR A 458 -6.37 6.81 -7.89
CA THR A 458 -5.21 6.36 -8.69
C THR A 458 -4.32 7.53 -9.10
N GLU A 459 -4.89 8.54 -9.76
CA GLU A 459 -4.15 9.72 -10.21
C GLU A 459 -3.60 10.55 -9.04
N PRO A 460 -4.40 10.90 -7.99
CA PRO A 460 -3.85 11.58 -6.81
C PRO A 460 -2.70 10.82 -6.14
N MET A 461 -2.75 9.48 -6.07
CA MET A 461 -1.66 8.69 -5.53
C MET A 461 -0.42 8.72 -6.43
N GLN A 462 -0.57 8.64 -7.76
CA GLN A 462 0.55 8.78 -8.69
C GLN A 462 1.24 10.14 -8.52
N GLN A 463 0.46 11.22 -8.38
CA GLN A 463 0.97 12.56 -8.11
C GLN A 463 1.72 12.63 -6.77
N LEU A 464 1.14 12.10 -5.69
CA LEU A 464 1.79 12.01 -4.38
C LEU A 464 3.10 11.23 -4.47
N CYS A 465 3.08 10.07 -5.13
CA CYS A 465 4.27 9.22 -5.27
C CYS A 465 5.37 9.90 -6.08
N ALA A 466 5.03 10.58 -7.17
CA ALA A 466 5.98 11.37 -7.95
C ALA A 466 6.56 12.53 -7.14
N HIS A 467 5.71 13.25 -6.38
CA HIS A 467 6.12 14.38 -5.55
C HIS A 467 7.10 13.99 -4.45
N TYR A 468 6.89 12.83 -3.80
CA TYR A 468 7.74 12.30 -2.73
C TYR A 468 8.84 11.36 -3.23
N GLY A 469 8.87 10.99 -4.51
CA GLY A 469 9.81 10.00 -5.05
C GLY A 469 9.53 8.56 -4.60
N ILE A 470 8.30 8.26 -4.16
CA ILE A 470 7.84 6.93 -3.77
C ILE A 470 7.66 6.07 -5.05
N PRO A 471 8.06 4.79 -5.06
CA PRO A 471 7.72 3.89 -6.16
C PRO A 471 6.22 3.60 -6.17
N PHE A 472 5.60 3.83 -7.33
CA PHE A 472 4.20 3.50 -7.60
C PHE A 472 4.14 2.30 -8.55
N VAL A 473 3.54 1.21 -8.08
CA VAL A 473 3.30 -0.01 -8.86
C VAL A 473 1.85 0.01 -9.33
N ASP A 474 1.65 0.22 -10.63
CA ASP A 474 0.32 0.43 -11.22
C ASP A 474 -0.44 -0.89 -11.45
N LEU A 475 -0.95 -1.45 -10.36
CA LEU A 475 -1.80 -2.62 -10.41
C LEU A 475 -3.14 -2.33 -11.11
N GLY A 476 -3.63 -1.09 -11.08
CA GLY A 476 -4.88 -0.70 -11.74
C GLY A 476 -4.82 -0.84 -13.24
N GLN A 477 -3.74 -0.35 -13.84
CA GLN A 477 -3.49 -0.49 -15.28
C GLN A 477 -3.36 -1.97 -15.65
N LEU A 478 -2.61 -2.76 -14.88
CA LEU A 478 -2.49 -4.20 -15.12
C LEU A 478 -3.86 -4.89 -15.15
N LEU A 479 -4.71 -4.65 -14.16
CA LEU A 479 -6.03 -5.26 -14.07
C LEU A 479 -6.96 -4.78 -15.20
N THR A 480 -6.79 -3.53 -15.66
CA THR A 480 -7.53 -2.98 -16.80
C THR A 480 -7.13 -3.69 -18.09
N ASP A 481 -5.83 -3.87 -18.34
CA ASP A 481 -5.32 -4.52 -19.53
C ASP A 481 -5.71 -6.01 -19.59
N LEU A 482 -5.72 -6.69 -18.43
CA LEU A 482 -6.11 -8.09 -18.30
C LEU A 482 -7.57 -8.38 -18.68
N LYS A 483 -8.45 -7.36 -18.74
CA LYS A 483 -9.84 -7.55 -19.18
C LYS A 483 -9.98 -8.04 -20.61
N THR A 484 -8.91 -7.93 -21.40
CA THR A 484 -8.89 -8.39 -22.79
C THR A 484 -8.67 -9.89 -22.93
N THR A 485 -8.32 -10.59 -21.84
CA THR A 485 -8.02 -12.04 -21.84
C THR A 485 -8.59 -12.77 -20.62
N CYS A 486 -9.09 -12.04 -19.63
CA CYS A 486 -9.57 -12.58 -18.37
C CYS A 486 -10.85 -11.87 -17.92
N ASN A 487 -11.82 -12.67 -17.47
CA ASN A 487 -13.03 -12.16 -16.86
C ASN A 487 -12.75 -11.50 -15.50
N GLN A 488 -13.17 -10.25 -15.32
CA GLN A 488 -12.97 -9.52 -14.06
C GLN A 488 -13.58 -10.23 -12.84
N TYR A 489 -14.68 -10.97 -13.03
CA TYR A 489 -15.35 -11.70 -11.95
C TYR A 489 -14.53 -12.91 -11.49
N ALA A 490 -13.65 -13.43 -12.34
CA ALA A 490 -12.69 -14.46 -11.94
C ALA A 490 -11.58 -13.88 -11.04
N LEU A 491 -11.16 -12.62 -11.28
CA LEU A 491 -10.15 -11.93 -10.47
C LEU A 491 -10.72 -11.42 -9.14
N ALA A 492 -11.91 -10.82 -9.18
CA ALA A 492 -12.59 -10.28 -8.01
C ALA A 492 -14.07 -10.64 -8.06
N PRO A 493 -14.46 -11.78 -7.47
CA PRO A 493 -15.85 -12.22 -7.39
C PRO A 493 -16.73 -11.24 -6.60
N ASP A 494 -18.03 -11.54 -6.52
CA ASP A 494 -19.03 -10.66 -5.90
C ASP A 494 -18.59 -10.05 -4.56
N GLY A 495 -18.78 -8.74 -4.46
CA GLY A 495 -18.29 -7.93 -3.35
C GLY A 495 -16.93 -7.28 -3.61
N GLY A 496 -16.25 -7.55 -4.73
CA GLY A 496 -15.09 -6.79 -5.21
C GLY A 496 -13.80 -6.97 -4.38
N HIS A 497 -13.76 -7.99 -3.51
CA HIS A 497 -12.51 -8.40 -2.87
C HIS A 497 -11.70 -9.29 -3.83
N PRO A 498 -10.39 -9.10 -3.96
CA PRO A 498 -9.53 -9.94 -4.78
C PRO A 498 -9.55 -11.40 -4.29
N GLY A 499 -9.67 -12.35 -5.22
CA GLY A 499 -9.44 -13.78 -4.95
C GLY A 499 -7.94 -14.11 -4.74
N ALA A 500 -7.62 -15.38 -4.50
CA ALA A 500 -6.22 -15.80 -4.27
C ALA A 500 -5.29 -15.55 -5.48
N ALA A 501 -5.81 -15.66 -6.70
CA ALA A 501 -5.11 -15.43 -7.96
C ALA A 501 -4.77 -13.95 -8.08
N SER A 502 -5.73 -13.07 -7.76
CA SER A 502 -5.51 -11.63 -7.70
C SER A 502 -4.49 -11.22 -6.64
N HIS A 503 -4.53 -11.84 -5.45
CA HIS A 503 -3.48 -11.64 -4.44
C HIS A 503 -2.11 -12.14 -4.91
N TYR A 504 -2.05 -13.19 -5.73
CA TYR A 504 -0.82 -13.64 -6.37
C TYR A 504 -0.32 -12.62 -7.41
N LEU A 505 -1.18 -12.16 -8.32
CA LEU A 505 -0.83 -11.14 -9.32
C LEU A 505 -0.34 -9.86 -8.65
N TRP A 506 -1.04 -9.40 -7.63
CA TRP A 506 -0.67 -8.24 -6.82
C TRP A 506 0.72 -8.41 -6.18
N PHE A 507 0.97 -9.56 -5.56
CA PHE A 507 2.30 -9.91 -5.04
C PHE A 507 3.37 -9.85 -6.13
N LYS A 508 3.12 -10.43 -7.32
CA LYS A 508 4.13 -10.47 -8.40
C LYS A 508 4.48 -9.08 -8.92
N GLN A 509 3.55 -8.13 -8.91
CA GLN A 509 3.86 -6.73 -9.23
C GLN A 509 4.69 -6.07 -8.12
N LEU A 510 4.32 -6.27 -6.86
CA LEU A 510 5.07 -5.73 -5.71
C LEU A 510 6.49 -6.30 -5.61
N GLU A 511 6.68 -7.57 -5.95
CA GLU A 511 7.96 -8.27 -5.93
C GLU A 511 9.04 -7.57 -6.77
N GLN A 512 8.66 -6.92 -7.88
CA GLN A 512 9.58 -6.21 -8.77
C GLN A 512 10.35 -5.09 -8.05
N VAL A 513 9.78 -4.53 -6.98
CA VAL A 513 10.42 -3.49 -6.17
C VAL A 513 11.71 -4.00 -5.49
N PHE A 514 11.83 -5.31 -5.27
CA PHE A 514 12.95 -5.90 -4.53
C PHE A 514 13.98 -6.60 -5.44
N GLU A 515 13.87 -6.42 -6.76
CA GLU A 515 14.79 -6.97 -7.76
C GLU A 515 16.04 -6.10 -7.93
N MET A 516 17.01 -6.23 -7.01
CA MET A 516 18.28 -5.51 -7.08
C MET A 516 19.44 -6.38 -7.63
N PRO A 517 20.06 -5.98 -8.76
CA PRO A 517 21.21 -6.70 -9.32
C PRO A 517 22.45 -6.54 -8.43
N GLU A 518 23.42 -7.44 -8.59
CA GLU A 518 24.73 -7.42 -7.92
C GLU A 518 25.47 -6.08 -8.05
N ASN A 519 25.45 -5.49 -9.24
CA ASN A 519 26.00 -4.18 -9.56
C ASN A 519 24.84 -3.18 -9.73
N PRO A 520 24.24 -2.68 -8.63
CA PRO A 520 23.07 -1.82 -8.69
C PRO A 520 23.43 -0.44 -9.20
N GLN A 521 22.45 0.20 -9.82
CA GLN A 521 22.48 1.64 -10.03
C GLN A 521 22.37 2.36 -8.67
N PRO A 522 22.89 3.60 -8.57
CA PRO A 522 22.74 4.41 -7.37
C PRO A 522 21.27 4.54 -6.95
N GLY A 523 21.06 4.47 -5.63
CA GLY A 523 19.77 4.73 -5.00
C GLY A 523 19.33 6.18 -5.19
N ILE A 524 18.03 6.38 -5.33
CA ILE A 524 17.34 7.66 -5.39
C ILE A 524 16.52 7.75 -4.09
N PRO A 525 16.99 8.50 -3.08
CA PRO A 525 16.26 8.62 -1.82
C PRO A 525 14.91 9.32 -2.05
N GLN A 526 13.90 8.89 -1.29
CA GLN A 526 12.60 9.57 -1.25
C GLN A 526 12.77 10.96 -0.65
N ARG A 527 11.97 11.93 -1.12
CA ARG A 527 12.02 13.31 -0.62
C ARG A 527 11.49 13.34 0.80
N GLN A 528 12.29 13.89 1.71
CA GLN A 528 11.92 14.07 3.10
C GLN A 528 11.19 15.39 3.26
N LEU A 529 9.91 15.33 3.65
CA LEU A 529 9.06 16.49 3.97
C LEU A 529 9.16 17.66 2.95
N PRO A 530 8.97 17.43 1.63
CA PRO A 530 8.87 18.53 0.66
C PRO A 530 7.71 19.47 1.01
N ALA A 531 7.56 20.58 0.28
CA ALA A 531 6.35 21.41 0.39
C ALA A 531 5.09 20.54 0.21
N ARG A 532 4.00 20.86 0.93
CA ARG A 532 2.79 20.04 0.88
C ARG A 532 2.21 20.02 -0.53
N MET A 533 1.71 18.87 -0.98
CA MET A 533 1.01 18.73 -2.25
C MET A 533 -0.45 19.16 -2.12
N ASN A 534 -1.07 18.89 -0.97
CA ASN A 534 -2.43 19.29 -0.64
C ASN A 534 -2.48 20.14 0.64
N ASP A 535 -3.23 21.24 0.63
CA ASP A 535 -3.33 22.16 1.76
C ASP A 535 -3.91 21.51 3.03
N TYR A 536 -4.86 20.58 2.88
CA TYR A 536 -5.46 19.85 4.00
C TYR A 536 -4.53 18.79 4.60
N ALA A 537 -3.40 18.45 3.96
CA ALA A 537 -2.42 17.53 4.56
C ALA A 537 -1.85 18.08 5.88
N ALA A 538 -1.89 19.40 6.06
CA ALA A 538 -1.48 20.07 7.28
C ALA A 538 -2.36 19.70 8.50
N ASN A 539 -3.62 19.30 8.26
CA ASN A 539 -4.52 18.85 9.31
C ASN A 539 -4.18 17.42 9.78
N TRP A 540 -3.62 16.59 8.90
CA TRP A 540 -3.40 15.16 9.15
C TRP A 540 -2.02 14.82 9.72
N GLU A 541 -1.02 15.66 9.49
CA GLU A 541 0.38 15.36 9.81
C GLU A 541 0.79 15.60 11.27
N GLY A 542 -0.14 16.08 12.08
CA GLY A 542 0.07 16.44 13.49
C GLY A 542 -0.01 15.26 14.46
N GLU A 543 0.04 15.59 15.75
CA GLU A 543 -0.05 14.61 16.84
C GLU A 543 -1.49 14.31 17.24
N MET A 544 -1.74 13.09 17.68
CA MET A 544 -3.08 12.68 18.13
C MET A 544 -3.31 13.03 19.59
N ILE A 545 -4.42 13.70 19.89
CA ILE A 545 -4.94 13.86 21.26
C ILE A 545 -6.27 13.13 21.37
N ARG A 546 -6.39 12.27 22.38
CA ARG A 546 -7.56 11.45 22.64
C ARG A 546 -8.42 12.01 23.77
N PHE A 547 -9.73 12.01 23.56
CA PHE A 547 -10.77 12.34 24.53
C PHE A 547 -11.66 11.12 24.72
N ASP A 548 -11.66 10.54 25.92
CA ASP A 548 -12.55 9.42 26.26
C ASP A 548 -13.96 9.88 26.63
N ALA A 549 -14.89 8.93 26.75
CA ALA A 549 -16.29 9.15 27.08
C ALA A 549 -16.56 9.96 28.37
N ASN A 550 -15.61 9.97 29.32
CA ASN A 550 -15.73 10.69 30.58
C ASN A 550 -15.09 12.09 30.52
N SER A 551 -14.49 12.46 29.39
CA SER A 551 -13.91 13.78 29.22
C SER A 551 -14.98 14.86 29.41
N PRO A 552 -14.70 15.92 30.20
CA PRO A 552 -15.63 17.05 30.34
C PRO A 552 -15.84 17.84 29.03
N ARG A 553 -15.04 17.55 28.00
CA ARG A 553 -15.15 18.09 26.64
C ARG A 553 -16.27 17.43 25.84
N ILE A 554 -16.73 16.25 26.25
CA ILE A 554 -17.88 15.56 25.63
C ILE A 554 -19.15 16.00 26.36
N VAL A 555 -19.96 16.81 25.68
CA VAL A 555 -21.19 17.40 26.21
C VAL A 555 -22.40 16.57 25.80
N ASP A 556 -23.31 16.34 26.75
CA ASP A 556 -24.50 15.48 26.59
C ASP A 556 -24.17 14.05 26.07
N GLY A 557 -22.90 13.62 26.18
CA GLY A 557 -22.41 12.36 25.63
C GLY A 557 -22.38 12.28 24.09
N ARG A 558 -22.63 13.38 23.36
CA ARG A 558 -22.86 13.35 21.90
C ARG A 558 -22.31 14.55 21.12
N MET A 559 -21.83 15.58 21.81
CA MET A 559 -21.27 16.79 21.22
C MET A 559 -19.88 17.08 21.74
N MET A 560 -19.05 17.76 20.94
CA MET A 560 -17.73 18.21 21.36
C MET A 560 -17.25 19.37 20.48
N ILE A 561 -16.61 20.38 21.09
CA ILE A 561 -15.76 21.33 20.37
C ILE A 561 -14.44 20.63 20.06
N LEU A 562 -14.14 20.44 18.78
CA LEU A 562 -12.91 19.81 18.31
C LEU A 562 -11.68 20.63 18.71
N GLU A 563 -10.55 19.93 18.94
CA GLU A 563 -9.27 20.60 19.13
C GLU A 563 -8.75 21.24 17.84
N GLU A 564 -8.98 20.56 16.70
CA GLU A 564 -8.52 20.99 15.38
C GLU A 564 -9.37 20.41 14.24
N ALA A 565 -8.92 20.65 13.02
CA ALA A 565 -9.65 20.40 11.78
C ALA A 565 -9.70 18.92 11.30
N ALA A 566 -8.88 18.03 11.85
CA ALA A 566 -8.95 16.59 11.54
C ALA A 566 -9.20 15.74 12.79
N PHE A 567 -10.10 14.76 12.65
CA PHE A 567 -10.49 13.90 13.74
C PHE A 567 -10.93 12.51 13.28
N ASN A 568 -10.85 11.57 14.22
CA ASN A 568 -11.51 10.27 14.19
C ASN A 568 -12.42 10.18 15.42
N LEU A 569 -13.62 9.63 15.29
CA LEU A 569 -14.47 9.41 16.45
C LEU A 569 -15.17 8.05 16.42
N TRP A 570 -15.40 7.52 17.60
CA TRP A 570 -16.12 6.28 17.84
C TRP A 570 -17.38 6.59 18.61
N ALA A 571 -18.48 6.00 18.18
CA ALA A 571 -19.75 6.11 18.87
C ALA A 571 -20.43 4.74 18.96
N ASP A 572 -21.13 4.52 20.06
CA ASP A 572 -22.05 3.41 20.21
C ASP A 572 -23.48 3.90 20.03
N ASN A 573 -24.21 3.23 19.15
CA ASN A 573 -25.64 3.44 18.95
C ASN A 573 -26.36 2.11 18.72
N LYS A 574 -25.97 1.05 19.44
CA LYS A 574 -26.62 -0.27 19.39
C LYS A 574 -26.78 -0.83 17.97
N ARG A 575 -25.84 -0.49 17.07
CA ARG A 575 -25.77 -0.91 15.66
C ARG A 575 -26.84 -0.31 14.74
N GLU A 576 -27.41 0.83 15.10
CA GLU A 576 -28.20 1.65 14.18
C GLU A 576 -27.31 2.64 13.40
N MET A 577 -27.76 3.00 12.20
CA MET A 577 -27.08 4.00 11.36
C MET A 577 -27.03 5.34 12.08
N MET A 578 -25.85 5.95 12.14
CA MET A 578 -25.65 7.28 12.71
C MET A 578 -25.47 8.34 11.61
N GLN A 579 -25.80 9.58 11.95
CA GLN A 579 -25.47 10.77 11.17
C GLN A 579 -24.57 11.66 12.02
N LEU A 580 -23.55 12.24 11.38
CA LEU A 580 -22.71 13.26 11.98
C LEU A 580 -23.16 14.64 11.50
N MET A 581 -23.23 15.59 12.42
CA MET A 581 -23.31 17.02 12.11
C MET A 581 -21.97 17.67 12.45
N ILE A 582 -21.52 18.58 11.60
CA ILE A 582 -20.41 19.49 11.86
C ILE A 582 -20.96 20.91 11.75
N ASP A 583 -20.79 21.69 12.80
CA ASP A 583 -21.27 23.08 12.89
C ASP A 583 -22.77 23.23 12.55
N GLY A 584 -23.56 22.25 12.99
CA GLY A 584 -25.01 22.23 12.79
C GLY A 584 -25.45 21.81 11.38
N GLN A 585 -24.52 21.39 10.52
CA GLN A 585 -24.80 20.89 9.16
C GLN A 585 -24.46 19.40 9.04
N PRO A 586 -25.23 18.60 8.28
CA PRO A 586 -24.88 17.23 7.98
C PRO A 586 -23.48 17.12 7.37
N ALA A 587 -22.61 16.33 7.99
CA ALA A 587 -21.28 16.08 7.45
C ALA A 587 -21.38 15.26 6.16
N GLN A 588 -20.64 15.68 5.14
CA GLN A 588 -20.49 14.92 3.90
C GLN A 588 -19.11 14.29 3.86
N ASN A 589 -19.02 13.07 3.31
CA ASN A 589 -17.74 12.35 3.17
C ASN A 589 -16.96 12.26 4.49
N ALA A 590 -17.66 11.98 5.60
CA ALA A 590 -17.07 11.92 6.94
C ALA A 590 -17.01 10.48 7.50
N GLY A 591 -16.91 9.48 6.61
CA GLY A 591 -17.17 8.08 6.95
C GLY A 591 -18.66 7.70 6.79
N HIS A 592 -19.00 6.46 7.14
CA HIS A 592 -20.28 5.86 6.74
C HIS A 592 -21.28 5.71 7.89
N GLY A 593 -20.94 6.01 9.15
CA GLY A 593 -21.87 5.94 10.29
C GLY A 593 -22.49 4.56 10.58
N ARG A 594 -22.08 3.52 9.84
CA ARG A 594 -22.58 2.13 9.96
C ARG A 594 -21.96 1.37 11.13
N SER A 595 -20.76 1.78 11.54
CA SER A 595 -19.96 1.06 12.53
C SER A 595 -20.23 1.60 13.93
N SER A 596 -20.73 0.73 14.81
CA SER A 596 -20.98 1.02 16.23
C SER A 596 -19.85 0.45 17.08
N PHE A 597 -19.23 1.28 17.91
CA PHE A 597 -18.04 0.93 18.69
C PHE A 597 -18.21 1.29 20.17
N THR A 598 -18.26 0.26 21.01
CA THR A 598 -18.19 0.41 22.47
C THR A 598 -16.75 0.60 22.96
N ARG A 599 -15.76 0.23 22.14
CA ARG A 599 -14.32 0.44 22.38
C ARG A 599 -13.66 0.91 21.09
N PRO A 600 -12.70 1.84 21.15
CA PRO A 600 -12.03 2.33 19.96
C PRO A 600 -11.19 1.23 19.31
N ASN A 601 -11.31 1.10 17.98
CA ASN A 601 -10.39 0.33 17.16
C ASN A 601 -9.45 1.32 16.47
N PRO A 602 -8.13 1.31 16.74
CA PRO A 602 -7.21 2.32 16.21
C PRO A 602 -7.04 2.28 14.68
N ARG A 603 -7.59 1.26 14.00
CA ARG A 603 -7.55 1.11 12.54
C ARG A 603 -8.82 1.58 11.82
N ASN A 604 -9.92 1.83 12.54
CA ASN A 604 -11.24 2.08 11.95
C ASN A 604 -12.11 2.86 12.93
N SER A 605 -12.91 3.84 12.49
CA SER A 605 -13.76 4.67 13.35
C SER A 605 -15.23 4.68 12.89
N THR A 606 -16.11 5.33 13.66
CA THR A 606 -17.51 5.55 13.23
C THR A 606 -17.56 6.66 12.18
N PHE A 607 -16.86 7.76 12.46
CA PHE A 607 -16.68 8.88 11.54
C PHE A 607 -15.24 9.38 11.58
N VAL A 608 -14.83 9.95 10.45
CA VAL A 608 -13.49 10.48 10.20
C VAL A 608 -13.63 11.66 9.26
N HIS A 609 -12.95 12.77 9.53
CA HIS A 609 -12.99 13.94 8.65
C HIS A 609 -11.75 14.81 8.90
N GLY A 610 -11.21 15.40 7.86
CA GLY A 610 -10.04 16.28 7.92
C GLY A 610 -10.11 17.50 7.01
N ARG A 611 -11.20 17.67 6.26
CA ARG A 611 -11.41 18.79 5.33
C ARG A 611 -12.06 20.02 5.98
N LEU A 612 -11.70 20.32 7.23
CA LEU A 612 -12.15 21.51 7.93
C LEU A 612 -11.13 22.64 7.84
N SER A 613 -11.61 23.87 8.02
CA SER A 613 -10.77 25.07 8.08
C SER A 613 -9.88 25.03 9.32
N ARG A 614 -8.57 25.03 9.10
CA ARG A 614 -7.60 24.99 10.19
C ARG A 614 -7.71 26.25 11.07
N GLY A 615 -7.66 26.07 12.39
CA GLY A 615 -7.73 27.19 13.34
C GLY A 615 -9.14 27.67 13.67
N ASP A 616 -10.17 27.25 12.94
CA ASP A 616 -11.56 27.61 13.25
C ASP A 616 -12.15 26.68 14.31
N ARG A 617 -13.14 27.17 15.08
CA ARG A 617 -13.93 26.31 15.97
C ARG A 617 -14.81 25.43 15.09
N HIS A 618 -14.71 24.12 15.31
CA HIS A 618 -15.63 23.15 14.76
C HIS A 618 -16.28 22.37 15.89
N ILE A 619 -17.59 22.18 15.80
CA ILE A 619 -18.38 21.38 16.74
C ILE A 619 -18.93 20.17 16.01
N ILE A 620 -18.68 18.99 16.58
CA ILE A 620 -19.31 17.76 16.15
C ILE A 620 -20.55 17.48 17.00
N GLU A 621 -21.57 16.91 16.39
CA GLU A 621 -22.78 16.42 17.06
C GLU A 621 -23.28 15.14 16.40
N ILE A 622 -23.65 14.15 17.20
CA ILE A 622 -24.52 13.05 16.77
C ILE A 622 -25.96 13.40 17.20
N PRO A 623 -26.88 13.70 16.26
CA PRO A 623 -28.24 14.12 16.60
C PRO A 623 -29.03 13.04 17.34
N ASN A 624 -28.72 11.76 17.09
CA ASN A 624 -29.40 10.66 17.74
C ASN A 624 -29.12 10.66 19.25
N THR A 625 -30.16 10.91 20.04
CA THR A 625 -30.08 10.99 21.50
C THR A 625 -29.80 9.67 22.20
N SER A 626 -29.89 8.52 21.51
CA SER A 626 -29.41 7.23 22.03
C SER A 626 -27.94 6.96 21.76
N ALA A 627 -27.34 7.66 20.80
CA ALA A 627 -25.94 7.49 20.46
C ALA A 627 -25.04 8.15 21.51
N ARG A 628 -23.91 7.51 21.84
CA ARG A 628 -22.92 8.05 22.76
C ARG A 628 -21.54 8.01 22.12
N LEU A 629 -20.83 9.14 22.15
CA LEU A 629 -19.41 9.19 21.83
C LEU A 629 -18.64 8.37 22.86
N SER A 630 -17.92 7.36 22.40
CA SER A 630 -17.05 6.54 23.25
C SER A 630 -15.63 7.09 23.28
N THR A 631 -15.16 7.66 22.16
CA THR A 631 -13.84 8.29 22.05
C THR A 631 -13.83 9.28 20.89
N VAL A 632 -13.11 10.39 21.03
CA VAL A 632 -12.79 11.34 19.95
C VAL A 632 -11.29 11.56 19.94
N ASP A 633 -10.68 11.33 18.80
CA ASP A 633 -9.27 11.56 18.51
C ASP A 633 -9.16 12.79 17.61
N CYS A 634 -8.43 13.82 18.04
CA CYS A 634 -8.19 15.03 17.25
C CYS A 634 -6.71 15.12 16.87
N LYS A 635 -6.43 15.40 15.58
CA LYS A 635 -5.10 15.71 15.09
C LYS A 635 -4.76 17.17 15.35
N VAL A 636 -3.85 17.39 16.28
CA VAL A 636 -3.37 18.72 16.63
C VAL A 636 -2.24 19.13 15.71
N GLY A 637 -2.40 20.29 15.07
CA GLY A 637 -1.40 20.87 14.19
C GLY A 637 -0.02 20.97 14.84
N LEU A 638 1.01 20.82 14.02
CA LEU A 638 2.39 20.80 14.47
C LEU A 638 2.79 22.08 15.19
N ASN A 639 3.63 21.91 16.21
CA ASN A 639 4.20 23.01 16.98
C ASN A 639 3.14 24.01 17.47
N ARG A 640 1.87 23.58 17.62
CA ARG A 640 0.79 24.42 18.12
C ARG A 640 1.14 24.87 19.53
N ARG A 641 1.14 26.18 19.76
CA ARG A 641 1.34 26.77 21.09
C ARG A 641 0.17 27.67 21.42
N PHE A 642 -0.28 27.62 22.67
CA PHE A 642 -1.32 28.49 23.18
C PHE A 642 -0.70 29.64 23.98
N TYR A 643 -1.16 30.86 23.71
CA TYR A 643 -0.82 32.08 24.42
C TYR A 643 -2.09 32.58 25.12
N GLY A 644 -2.36 32.02 26.31
CA GLY A 644 -3.46 32.42 27.18
C GLY A 644 -3.22 33.77 27.85
N VAL A 645 -4.12 34.14 28.77
CA VAL A 645 -4.05 35.41 29.52
C VAL A 645 -2.79 35.54 30.38
N GLU A 646 -2.21 34.41 30.77
CA GLU A 646 -1.00 34.28 31.58
C GLU A 646 0.29 34.37 30.76
N ALA A 647 0.19 34.33 29.43
CA ALA A 647 1.35 34.37 28.55
C ALA A 647 2.10 35.71 28.69
N LYS A 648 3.43 35.62 28.83
CA LYS A 648 4.29 36.80 28.84
C LYS A 648 4.30 37.44 27.45
N GLY A 649 4.10 38.75 27.37
CA GLY A 649 4.22 39.52 26.13
C GLY A 649 2.96 40.26 25.70
N TRP A 650 1.80 39.95 26.31
CA TRP A 650 0.59 40.76 26.12
C TRP A 650 0.82 42.21 26.57
N ARG A 651 0.37 43.16 25.75
CA ARG A 651 0.35 44.61 26.02
C ARG A 651 -1.11 45.07 26.02
N GLY A 652 -1.48 45.88 26.99
CA GLY A 652 -2.85 46.38 27.18
C GLY A 652 -3.20 46.50 28.66
N THR A 653 -4.31 47.17 28.97
CA THR A 653 -4.76 47.41 30.36
C THR A 653 -6.08 46.73 30.70
N SER A 654 -6.63 45.94 29.79
CA SER A 654 -7.92 45.26 29.99
C SER A 654 -7.82 44.22 31.12
N PRO A 655 -8.79 44.18 32.06
CA PRO A 655 -8.74 43.26 33.19
C PRO A 655 -8.96 41.81 32.73
N VAL A 656 -8.27 40.87 33.39
CA VAL A 656 -8.51 39.43 33.24
C VAL A 656 -9.64 39.00 34.18
N LYS A 657 -10.59 38.21 33.68
CA LYS A 657 -11.72 37.68 34.44
C LYS A 657 -11.81 36.16 34.27
N THR A 658 -12.22 35.48 35.34
CA THR A 658 -12.57 34.05 35.30
C THR A 658 -14.01 33.87 34.84
N PHE A 659 -14.28 32.80 34.09
CA PHE A 659 -15.62 32.34 33.74
C PHE A 659 -15.71 30.82 33.94
N LYS A 660 -16.93 30.29 34.06
CA LYS A 660 -17.17 28.85 34.13
C LYS A 660 -17.55 28.33 32.75
N SER A 661 -16.71 27.49 32.18
CA SER A 661 -17.03 26.79 30.94
C SER A 661 -18.16 25.78 31.14
N THR A 662 -19.08 25.72 30.18
CA THR A 662 -20.08 24.64 30.09
C THR A 662 -19.64 23.48 29.19
N TRP A 663 -18.54 23.62 28.46
CA TRP A 663 -18.03 22.65 27.46
C TRP A 663 -16.60 22.19 27.77
N GLY A 664 -16.25 22.10 29.06
CA GLY A 664 -14.98 21.53 29.52
C GLY A 664 -13.72 22.40 29.31
N ALA A 665 -13.87 23.71 29.12
CA ALA A 665 -12.84 24.73 29.06
C ALA A 665 -11.80 24.47 27.95
N PRO A 666 -12.23 24.38 26.68
CA PRO A 666 -11.36 24.01 25.58
C PRO A 666 -10.13 24.89 25.43
N TYR A 667 -10.24 26.17 25.81
CA TYR A 667 -9.19 27.18 25.67
C TYR A 667 -8.90 27.90 27.00
N GLY A 668 -9.18 27.25 28.14
CA GLY A 668 -8.99 27.80 29.48
C GLY A 668 -10.25 28.45 30.09
N GLU A 669 -10.12 28.94 31.32
CA GLU A 669 -11.23 29.50 32.13
C GLU A 669 -11.06 30.99 32.46
N GLN A 670 -10.06 31.63 31.87
CA GLN A 670 -9.79 33.05 32.05
C GLN A 670 -9.77 33.76 30.70
N ALA A 671 -10.22 35.02 30.69
CA ALA A 671 -10.24 35.85 29.49
C ALA A 671 -9.90 37.30 29.82
N PHE A 672 -9.27 38.00 28.88
CA PHE A 672 -9.25 39.46 28.88
C PHE A 672 -10.66 39.99 28.61
N TYR A 673 -11.13 40.90 29.46
CA TYR A 673 -12.42 41.58 29.29
C TYR A 673 -12.19 42.97 28.70
N LEU A 674 -12.35 43.08 27.38
CA LEU A 674 -12.12 44.31 26.63
C LEU A 674 -13.43 45.11 26.57
N LYS A 675 -13.42 46.36 27.04
CA LYS A 675 -14.53 47.30 26.81
C LYS A 675 -14.47 47.85 25.37
N PRO A 676 -15.57 48.40 24.83
CA PRO A 676 -15.54 49.04 23.51
C PRO A 676 -14.40 50.05 23.38
N GLY A 677 -13.58 49.91 22.34
CA GLY A 677 -12.40 50.74 22.10
C GLY A 677 -11.10 50.24 22.77
N GLU A 678 -11.18 49.34 23.76
CA GLU A 678 -9.99 48.72 24.33
C GLU A 678 -9.41 47.65 23.40
N ALA A 679 -8.09 47.52 23.43
CA ALA A 679 -7.35 46.53 22.67
C ALA A 679 -6.23 45.92 23.50
N ILE A 680 -5.87 44.68 23.14
CA ILE A 680 -4.68 43.99 23.61
C ILE A 680 -3.81 43.59 22.43
N GLU A 681 -2.51 43.47 22.65
CA GLU A 681 -1.55 43.13 21.60
C GLU A 681 -0.51 42.12 22.07
N ILE A 682 -0.03 41.27 21.17
CA ILE A 682 1.09 40.36 21.40
C ILE A 682 1.90 40.17 20.12
N GLU A 683 3.20 39.92 20.25
CA GLU A 683 4.07 39.53 19.14
C GLU A 683 4.39 38.05 19.23
N VAL A 684 4.06 37.28 18.19
CA VAL A 684 4.28 35.82 18.13
C VAL A 684 4.90 35.42 16.81
N GLU A 685 5.66 34.32 16.82
CA GLU A 685 6.25 33.75 15.60
C GLU A 685 5.35 32.62 15.09
N ALA A 686 4.93 32.70 13.82
CA ALA A 686 3.94 31.79 13.28
C ALA A 686 3.95 31.70 11.74
N THR A 687 3.39 30.61 11.21
CA THR A 687 2.85 30.53 9.84
C THR A 687 1.33 30.65 9.82
N ASP A 688 0.68 30.30 10.93
CA ASP A 688 -0.77 30.34 11.09
C ASP A 688 -1.11 30.73 12.52
N LEU A 689 -2.28 31.33 12.72
CA LEU A 689 -2.80 31.75 14.01
C LEU A 689 -4.25 31.28 14.17
N SER A 690 -4.71 31.16 15.40
CA SER A 690 -6.12 30.98 15.72
C SER A 690 -6.48 31.76 16.97
N ILE A 691 -7.36 32.74 16.86
CA ILE A 691 -7.71 33.65 17.96
C ILE A 691 -8.91 33.05 18.67
N ALA A 692 -8.84 32.87 19.99
CA ALA A 692 -9.89 32.28 20.80
C ALA A 692 -10.61 33.34 21.65
N TRP A 693 -11.94 33.25 21.70
CA TRP A 693 -12.81 34.14 22.47
C TRP A 693 -14.02 33.38 23.04
N LEU A 694 -14.82 34.04 23.86
CA LEU A 694 -16.05 33.49 24.42
C LEU A 694 -17.27 34.22 23.85
N ASP A 695 -18.18 33.46 23.22
CA ASP A 695 -19.45 34.01 22.76
C ASP A 695 -20.36 34.33 23.96
N ARG A 696 -21.08 35.47 23.88
CA ARG A 696 -21.99 35.97 24.93
C ARG A 696 -23.19 36.66 24.32
N THR A 697 -24.36 36.54 24.94
CA THR A 697 -25.59 37.22 24.52
C THR A 697 -25.43 38.73 24.32
N GLU A 698 -24.59 39.34 25.15
CA GLU A 698 -24.27 40.76 25.18
C GLU A 698 -22.92 41.10 24.53
N GLY A 699 -22.32 40.16 23.81
CA GLY A 699 -21.00 40.31 23.17
C GLY A 699 -20.99 41.38 22.08
N GLY A 700 -19.87 42.10 21.98
CA GLY A 700 -19.60 43.05 20.90
C GLY A 700 -19.00 42.40 19.66
N THR A 701 -18.21 43.18 18.95
CA THR A 701 -17.50 42.74 17.75
C THR A 701 -16.01 42.68 18.05
N LEU A 702 -15.38 41.52 17.82
CA LEU A 702 -13.95 41.34 17.91
C LEU A 702 -13.30 41.67 16.57
N VAL A 703 -12.43 42.67 16.57
CA VAL A 703 -11.61 43.05 15.41
C VAL A 703 -10.20 42.53 15.61
N THR A 704 -9.72 41.78 14.62
CA THR A 704 -8.38 41.20 14.62
C THR A 704 -7.53 41.86 13.55
N GLU A 705 -6.40 42.41 13.96
CA GLU A 705 -5.37 42.95 13.08
C GLU A 705 -4.08 42.12 13.19
N VAL A 706 -3.46 41.85 12.04
CA VAL A 706 -2.13 41.25 11.92
C VAL A 706 -1.24 42.22 11.17
N ASP A 707 -0.13 42.61 11.78
CA ASP A 707 0.84 43.57 11.22
C ASP A 707 0.19 44.89 10.76
N GLY A 708 -0.76 45.37 11.56
CA GLY A 708 -1.50 46.63 11.32
C GLY A 708 -2.57 46.54 10.24
N LYS A 709 -2.90 45.35 9.73
CA LYS A 709 -3.99 45.13 8.78
C LYS A 709 -5.10 44.32 9.42
N THR A 710 -6.33 44.81 9.35
CA THR A 710 -7.51 44.05 9.76
C THR A 710 -7.65 42.81 8.87
N VAL A 711 -7.58 41.63 9.48
CA VAL A 711 -7.72 40.35 8.77
C VAL A 711 -9.16 39.83 8.80
N TRP A 712 -9.89 40.11 9.88
CA TRP A 712 -11.32 39.86 9.99
C TRP A 712 -11.94 40.61 11.17
N SER A 713 -13.26 40.68 11.18
CA SER A 713 -14.11 41.23 12.23
C SER A 713 -15.29 40.29 12.45
N GLN A 714 -15.57 39.90 13.69
CA GLN A 714 -16.56 38.87 14.02
C GLN A 714 -17.41 39.28 15.24
N PRO A 715 -18.76 39.26 15.14
CA PRO A 715 -19.61 39.38 16.31
C PRO A 715 -19.37 38.23 17.28
N THR A 716 -19.20 38.52 18.57
CA THR A 716 -19.05 37.53 19.64
C THR A 716 -20.37 37.28 20.38
N SER A 717 -21.48 37.52 19.69
CA SER A 717 -22.86 37.28 20.16
C SER A 717 -23.62 36.28 19.28
N GLU A 718 -22.90 35.55 18.44
CA GLU A 718 -23.47 34.50 17.60
C GLU A 718 -23.38 33.14 18.32
N PRO A 719 -24.51 32.55 18.72
CA PRO A 719 -24.49 31.24 19.37
C PRO A 719 -24.34 30.11 18.36
N PHE A 720 -23.75 28.99 18.79
CA PHE A 720 -23.95 27.71 18.12
C PHE A 720 -25.37 27.21 18.37
N THR A 721 -26.06 26.73 17.34
CA THR A 721 -27.39 26.11 17.48
C THR A 721 -27.28 24.62 17.21
N ASP A 722 -27.62 23.80 18.21
CA ASP A 722 -27.57 22.34 18.07
C ASP A 722 -28.78 21.76 17.33
N SER A 723 -28.76 20.46 17.04
CA SER A 723 -29.85 19.77 16.34
C SER A 723 -31.21 19.80 17.06
N GLN A 724 -31.26 20.19 18.33
CA GLN A 724 -32.49 20.38 19.10
C GLN A 724 -32.96 21.85 19.13
N GLY A 725 -32.26 22.74 18.41
CA GLY A 725 -32.55 24.17 18.38
C GLY A 725 -32.08 24.94 19.62
N ARG A 726 -31.28 24.32 20.49
CA ARG A 726 -30.73 24.99 21.68
C ARG A 726 -29.57 25.88 21.27
N LYS A 727 -29.58 27.12 21.77
CA LYS A 727 -28.53 28.12 21.50
C LYS A 727 -27.47 28.08 22.59
N HIS A 728 -26.21 27.92 22.18
CA HIS A 728 -25.03 27.80 23.03
C HIS A 728 -24.09 28.98 22.79
N PHE A 729 -23.89 29.81 23.81
CA PHE A 729 -22.90 30.88 23.83
C PHE A 729 -21.66 30.38 24.56
N ILE A 730 -20.68 29.92 23.78
CA ILE A 730 -19.58 29.07 24.23
C ILE A 730 -18.25 29.55 23.65
N GLU A 731 -17.18 28.91 24.05
CA GLU A 731 -15.84 29.18 23.53
C GLU A 731 -15.80 28.99 22.01
N ASN A 732 -15.09 29.91 21.36
CA ASN A 732 -15.00 30.01 19.91
C ASN A 732 -13.60 30.43 19.50
N ARG A 733 -13.25 30.15 18.25
CA ARG A 733 -11.97 30.52 17.68
C ARG A 733 -12.04 30.63 16.16
N ARG A 734 -11.13 31.43 15.59
CA ARG A 734 -11.02 31.65 14.14
C ARG A 734 -9.57 31.78 13.70
N GLY A 735 -9.25 31.09 12.61
CA GLY A 735 -7.94 31.00 12.00
C GLY A 735 -7.54 32.24 11.20
N VAL A 736 -6.23 32.48 11.14
CA VAL A 736 -5.56 33.33 10.15
C VAL A 736 -4.41 32.48 9.59
N THR A 737 -4.59 31.97 8.38
CA THR A 737 -3.67 30.98 7.78
C THR A 737 -2.83 31.59 6.67
N GLY A 738 -1.72 30.92 6.32
CA GLY A 738 -0.89 31.30 5.18
C GLY A 738 -0.06 32.57 5.39
N LEU A 739 0.31 32.87 6.64
CA LEU A 739 1.23 33.96 6.94
C LEU A 739 2.66 33.58 6.52
N PRO A 740 3.46 34.52 5.99
CA PRO A 740 4.88 34.27 5.79
C PRO A 740 5.53 34.00 7.14
N PHE A 741 6.33 32.94 7.25
CA PHE A 741 6.97 32.61 8.51
C PHE A 741 7.75 33.80 9.08
N GLY A 742 7.38 34.23 10.27
CA GLY A 742 8.05 35.33 10.95
C GLY A 742 7.33 35.75 12.22
N LYS A 743 7.84 36.83 12.83
CA LYS A 743 7.17 37.48 13.96
C LYS A 743 6.07 38.39 13.43
N HIS A 744 4.86 38.18 13.94
CA HIS A 744 3.69 38.97 13.62
C HIS A 744 3.19 39.69 14.85
N ARG A 745 2.80 40.96 14.69
CA ARG A 745 2.14 41.75 15.71
C ARG A 745 0.63 41.57 15.58
N ILE A 746 0.03 40.98 16.61
CA ILE A 746 -1.40 40.67 16.65
C ILE A 746 -2.08 41.66 17.58
N LYS A 747 -3.09 42.35 17.08
CA LYS A 747 -3.91 43.28 17.88
C LYS A 747 -5.36 42.84 17.85
N LEU A 748 -5.96 42.73 19.03
CA LEU A 748 -7.32 42.29 19.26
C LEU A 748 -8.09 43.42 19.93
N GLN A 749 -9.16 43.89 19.32
CA GLN A 749 -9.91 45.07 19.77
C GLN A 749 -11.41 44.77 19.89
N ALA A 750 -12.04 45.26 20.96
CA ALA A 750 -13.49 45.22 21.10
C ALA A 750 -14.15 46.45 20.47
N GLN A 751 -15.21 46.23 19.70
CA GLN A 751 -16.07 47.29 19.16
C GLN A 751 -17.52 47.09 19.62
N GLU A 752 -18.26 48.20 19.70
CA GLU A 752 -19.68 48.31 20.07
C GLU A 752 -20.03 47.91 21.51
N LYS A 753 -19.72 46.67 21.91
CA LYS A 753 -19.94 46.11 23.24
C LYS A 753 -18.69 45.35 23.74
N PRO A 754 -18.64 44.94 25.02
CA PRO A 754 -17.50 44.22 25.54
C PRO A 754 -17.26 42.86 24.86
N VAL A 755 -15.99 42.44 24.81
CA VAL A 755 -15.56 41.14 24.26
C VAL A 755 -14.68 40.41 25.28
N TRP A 756 -14.79 39.09 25.32
CA TRP A 756 -13.99 38.20 26.17
C TRP A 756 -12.98 37.43 25.32
N VAL A 757 -11.70 37.80 25.38
CA VAL A 757 -10.63 37.16 24.60
C VAL A 757 -9.88 36.16 25.46
N LEU A 758 -9.88 34.89 25.05
CA LEU A 758 -9.25 33.78 25.79
C LEU A 758 -7.74 33.71 25.54
N GLY A 759 -7.32 34.07 24.32
CA GLY A 759 -5.93 34.04 23.90
C GLY A 759 -5.80 33.75 22.41
N LEU A 760 -4.65 33.25 22.00
CA LEU A 760 -4.45 32.76 20.64
C LEU A 760 -3.60 31.51 20.59
N PHE A 761 -3.79 30.70 19.56
CA PHE A 761 -2.88 29.65 19.15
C PHE A 761 -1.98 30.16 18.03
N CYS A 762 -0.71 29.77 18.07
CA CYS A 762 0.20 29.92 16.94
C CYS A 762 0.64 28.54 16.44
N TYR A 763 1.00 28.48 15.16
CA TYR A 763 1.47 27.26 14.51
C TYR A 763 2.78 27.53 13.76
N ASP A 764 3.65 26.52 13.71
CA ASP A 764 4.82 26.52 12.84
C ASP A 764 4.73 25.31 11.90
N GLY A 765 4.29 25.59 10.67
CA GLY A 765 4.06 24.61 9.62
C GLY A 765 5.27 24.27 8.75
N ARG A 766 6.49 24.65 9.12
CA ARG A 766 7.71 24.34 8.36
C ARG A 766 8.08 22.86 8.36
#